data_AF-A0A9X7AZP5-F1
#
_entry.id   AF-A0A9X7AZP5-F1
#
_cell.length_a   1.000
_cell.length_b   1.000
_cell.length_c   1.000
_cell.angle_alpha   90.00
_cell.angle_beta   90.00
_cell.angle_gamma   90.00
#
_symmetry.space_group_name_H-M   'P 1'
#
loop_
_entity.id
_entity.type
_entity.pdbx_description
1 polymer ?
#
loop_
_entity_poly.entity_id
_entity_poly.type
_entity_poly.pdbx_seq_one_letter_code
_entity_poly.pdbx_strand_id
1 'polypeptide(L)'
;MFYKTVLDHADQMKIPADERNLYRNALIAKIKSASSQVYTYFKQVRYTDDATRVVTRQTLYTHCLDYVAMWPTFNPDLYPVSADLEQTRVLSSPITGPTTNGAPHGPFSDGLGFDSHLELTNISYWQGDRVDYVNQNFQNGSSISGGSGNGGTRHDVPSSRANPIASAWLNVPENNYQFFQYQMYNTPIDYTKPQNPFLAPPGHKLHRLYLASDPSFGGRVGNSMALFIQDSIFPENIIGKVDTDLGVTRIKGIPFEKSPSTSTFTYNSEPLNGAEAVKLGVGQSLALPITNVATGSYEVRIRYASTTAATIFINLDVGGGHPIYKTVVLPATSINDSTGIEGANGTYALFKIQAADIPAGNFNVYVTNVNGANLFLDRIEFVRAGPSGSGNADDIPDTPFDLTNTIPQTIWKGNNTNNHLTSLNGVVTTDTVVNIALRLQGSFVGNSKYYSKGSFDFVRDYGSDIQYLQFDEITLAAAAWGAEVKGTIRGQVNISAKSFNTEEDLATITQVVNTLFITDTQLAPTATDYWIDQVYLKVKALSDDMFGEEKDKLRQRVARAKQINMMKNKLVGSSFQSVTHWQFSSDVALLADNPLFAGKYVVLPPSTYPDTRPSYAYQKVDESKLKPYTRYIVRGFIGQAQDLALMVSRYGKEIDTTLTVPYQEALPVSPGSEIYEQEYTQEEMKRLEGIADALNKITNQCWWLLK
;
A
#
# COMPACT_ATOMS: atom_id res chain seq x y z
N MET A 1 19.71 8.06 -4.51
CA MET A 1 20.35 7.50 -3.30
C MET A 1 20.56 8.58 -2.24
N PHE A 2 21.43 9.59 -2.44
CA PHE A 2 21.63 10.67 -1.45
C PHE A 2 20.32 11.24 -0.89
N TYR A 3 19.41 11.72 -1.75
CA TYR A 3 18.11 12.22 -1.30
C TYR A 3 17.29 11.20 -0.50
N LYS A 4 17.30 9.92 -0.90
CA LYS A 4 16.61 8.86 -0.17
C LYS A 4 17.22 8.67 1.22
N THR A 5 18.54 8.58 1.33
CA THR A 5 19.24 8.46 2.61
C THR A 5 18.96 9.65 3.53
N VAL A 6 18.95 10.86 2.98
CA VAL A 6 18.59 12.08 3.73
C VAL A 6 17.16 11.96 4.27
N LEU A 7 16.21 11.47 3.47
CA LEU A 7 14.82 11.28 3.89
C LEU A 7 14.66 10.14 4.92
N ASP A 8 15.30 8.99 4.70
CA ASP A 8 15.25 7.82 5.59
C ASP A 8 15.85 8.12 6.98
N HIS A 9 16.84 9.01 7.05
CA HIS A 9 17.55 9.38 8.27
C HIS A 9 17.26 10.83 8.72
N ALA A 10 16.21 11.45 8.18
CA ALA A 10 15.93 12.87 8.42
C ALA A 10 15.76 13.20 9.92
N ASP A 11 15.14 12.28 10.68
CA ASP A 11 14.99 12.42 12.13
C ASP A 11 16.34 12.37 12.87
N GLN A 12 17.20 11.44 12.48
CA GLN A 12 18.54 11.29 13.07
C GLN A 12 19.42 12.51 12.76
N MET A 13 19.26 13.06 11.56
CA MET A 13 19.96 14.27 11.10
C MET A 13 19.31 15.57 11.59
N LYS A 14 18.16 15.50 12.29
CA LYS A 14 17.38 16.65 12.76
C LYS A 14 17.01 17.64 11.65
N ILE A 15 16.71 17.12 10.47
CA ILE A 15 16.30 17.92 9.31
C ILE A 15 14.86 18.40 9.52
N PRO A 16 14.58 19.72 9.43
CA PRO A 16 13.22 20.28 9.54
C PRO A 16 12.26 19.78 8.46
N ALA A 17 10.96 19.77 8.74
CA ALA A 17 9.94 19.19 7.84
C ALA A 17 9.88 19.88 6.46
N ASP A 18 10.00 21.20 6.42
CA ASP A 18 10.05 21.98 5.18
C ASP A 18 11.26 21.60 4.30
N GLU A 19 12.42 21.36 4.90
CA GLU A 19 13.62 20.90 4.18
C GLU A 19 13.47 19.44 3.71
N ARG A 20 12.83 18.56 4.51
CA ARG A 20 12.49 17.19 4.06
C ARG A 20 11.61 17.22 2.81
N ASN A 21 10.64 18.12 2.74
CA ASN A 21 9.72 18.22 1.61
C ASN A 21 10.43 18.74 0.36
N LEU A 22 11.40 19.63 0.54
CA LEU A 22 12.29 20.03 -0.54
C LEU A 22 13.09 18.84 -1.07
N TYR A 23 13.69 18.03 -0.21
CA TYR A 23 14.42 16.82 -0.62
C TYR A 23 13.51 15.77 -1.27
N ARG A 24 12.29 15.58 -0.76
CA ARG A 24 11.28 14.67 -1.33
C ARG A 24 10.90 15.10 -2.74
N ASN A 25 10.52 16.36 -2.93
CA ASN A 25 10.14 16.90 -4.22
C ASN A 25 11.33 16.87 -5.21
N ALA A 26 12.54 17.19 -4.74
CA ALA A 26 13.76 17.09 -5.54
C ALA A 26 14.05 15.65 -5.97
N LEU A 27 13.85 14.67 -5.08
CA LEU A 27 14.02 13.25 -5.39
C LEU A 27 13.04 12.80 -6.48
N ILE A 28 11.75 13.11 -6.33
CA ILE A 28 10.72 12.73 -7.31
C ILE A 28 11.03 13.36 -8.68
N ALA A 29 11.34 14.66 -8.71
CA ALA A 29 11.74 15.35 -9.93
C ALA A 29 13.01 14.75 -10.55
N LYS A 30 13.98 14.34 -9.73
CA LYS A 30 15.23 13.73 -10.19
C LYS A 30 15.02 12.33 -10.77
N ILE A 31 14.18 11.50 -10.15
CA ILE A 31 13.81 10.18 -10.67
C ILE A 31 13.24 10.33 -12.09
N LYS A 32 12.26 11.24 -12.28
CA LYS A 32 11.63 11.48 -13.57
C LYS A 32 12.62 11.99 -14.63
N SER A 33 13.30 13.09 -14.33
CA SER A 33 14.22 13.74 -15.27
C SER A 33 15.40 12.86 -15.65
N ALA A 34 16.00 12.14 -14.70
CA ALA A 34 17.09 11.22 -14.98
C ALA A 34 16.62 10.03 -15.83
N SER A 35 15.44 9.47 -15.55
CA SER A 35 14.89 8.34 -16.32
C SER A 35 14.65 8.74 -17.78
N SER A 36 13.99 9.88 -18.01
CA SER A 36 13.77 10.42 -19.37
C SER A 36 15.09 10.74 -20.09
N GLN A 37 16.10 11.22 -19.38
CA GLN A 37 17.41 11.49 -19.96
C GLN A 37 18.11 10.20 -20.42
N VAL A 38 18.13 9.17 -19.57
CA VAL A 38 18.68 7.84 -19.94
C VAL A 38 17.95 7.28 -21.14
N TYR A 39 16.62 7.36 -21.15
CA TYR A 39 15.83 6.87 -22.27
C TYR A 39 16.12 7.61 -23.58
N THR A 40 16.30 8.93 -23.50
CA THR A 40 16.67 9.76 -24.65
C THR A 40 18.02 9.32 -25.23
N TYR A 41 19.04 9.09 -24.40
CA TYR A 41 20.33 8.59 -24.85
C TYR A 41 20.24 7.17 -25.40
N PHE A 42 19.46 6.30 -24.77
CA PHE A 42 19.22 4.94 -25.24
C PHE A 42 18.66 4.92 -26.67
N LYS A 43 17.69 5.79 -26.99
CA LYS A 43 17.11 5.94 -28.34
C LYS A 43 18.12 6.45 -29.39
N GLN A 44 19.18 7.11 -28.96
CA GLN A 44 20.22 7.66 -29.85
C GLN A 44 21.31 6.65 -30.19
N VAL A 45 21.42 5.54 -29.45
CA VAL A 45 22.43 4.51 -29.71
C VAL A 45 22.24 3.96 -31.13
N ARG A 46 23.35 3.86 -31.86
CA ARG A 46 23.42 3.30 -33.22
C ARG A 46 24.35 2.10 -33.20
N TYR A 47 24.05 1.11 -34.02
CA TYR A 47 24.81 -0.12 -34.13
C TYR A 47 25.33 -0.28 -35.55
N THR A 48 26.58 -0.70 -35.69
CA THR A 48 27.24 -0.92 -36.99
C THR A 48 26.98 -2.31 -37.55
N ASP A 49 26.73 -3.28 -36.67
CA ASP A 49 26.51 -4.69 -36.97
C ASP A 49 25.80 -5.38 -35.78
N ASP A 50 25.38 -6.63 -35.97
CA ASP A 50 24.62 -7.40 -34.99
C ASP A 50 25.44 -7.79 -33.74
N ALA A 51 26.73 -8.06 -33.88
CA ALA A 51 27.59 -8.45 -32.76
C ALA A 51 27.82 -7.24 -31.82
N THR A 52 28.15 -6.08 -32.41
CA THR A 52 28.28 -4.81 -31.70
C THR A 52 26.95 -4.42 -31.04
N ARG A 53 25.81 -4.68 -31.69
CA ARG A 53 24.48 -4.47 -31.11
C ARG A 53 24.24 -5.28 -29.85
N VAL A 54 24.57 -6.57 -29.88
CA VAL A 54 24.38 -7.48 -28.74
C VAL A 54 25.22 -7.02 -27.55
N VAL A 55 26.53 -6.81 -27.76
CA VAL A 55 27.46 -6.40 -26.69
C VAL A 55 27.04 -5.06 -26.09
N THR A 56 26.71 -4.09 -26.94
CA THR A 56 26.29 -2.75 -26.49
C THR A 56 25.00 -2.83 -25.69
N ARG A 57 23.99 -3.61 -26.12
CA ARG A 57 22.74 -3.77 -25.37
C ARG A 57 22.98 -4.46 -24.02
N GLN A 58 23.73 -5.56 -23.99
CA GLN A 58 24.07 -6.23 -22.74
C GLN A 58 24.71 -5.25 -21.75
N THR A 59 25.65 -4.44 -22.21
CA THR A 59 26.33 -3.43 -21.41
C THR A 59 25.34 -2.38 -20.90
N LEU A 60 24.47 -1.86 -21.76
CA LEU A 60 23.47 -0.85 -21.38
C LEU A 60 22.47 -1.38 -20.35
N TYR A 61 22.01 -2.63 -20.48
CA TYR A 61 21.11 -3.21 -19.48
C TYR A 61 21.81 -3.35 -18.14
N THR A 62 22.93 -4.08 -18.12
CA THR A 62 23.64 -4.46 -16.89
C THR A 62 24.30 -3.28 -16.16
N HIS A 63 24.65 -2.20 -16.86
CA HIS A 63 25.33 -1.03 -16.27
C HIS A 63 24.45 0.21 -16.17
N CYS A 64 23.23 0.19 -16.73
CA CYS A 64 22.37 1.36 -16.73
C CYS A 64 20.89 1.01 -16.52
N LEU A 65 20.25 0.34 -17.49
CA LEU A 65 18.79 0.21 -17.50
C LEU A 65 18.24 -0.60 -16.31
N ASP A 66 18.97 -1.62 -15.84
CA ASP A 66 18.59 -2.39 -14.66
C ASP A 66 18.52 -1.52 -13.41
N TYR A 67 19.43 -0.54 -13.28
CA TYR A 67 19.40 0.42 -12.20
C TYR A 67 18.28 1.43 -12.37
N VAL A 68 18.05 1.91 -13.60
CA VAL A 68 16.98 2.87 -13.90
C VAL A 68 15.60 2.30 -13.59
N ALA A 69 15.37 1.03 -13.92
CA ALA A 69 14.12 0.33 -13.60
C ALA A 69 13.82 0.28 -12.09
N MET A 70 14.86 0.36 -11.25
CA MET A 70 14.73 0.41 -9.80
C MET A 70 14.56 1.83 -9.24
N TRP A 71 14.86 2.89 -9.98
CA TRP A 71 14.78 4.27 -9.47
C TRP A 71 13.40 4.68 -8.92
N PRO A 72 12.26 4.25 -9.47
CA PRO A 72 10.95 4.51 -8.87
C PRO A 72 10.82 4.02 -7.43
N THR A 73 11.55 2.95 -7.05
CA THR A 73 11.56 2.40 -5.68
C THR A 73 12.26 3.31 -4.67
N PHE A 74 12.97 4.35 -5.11
CA PHE A 74 13.57 5.32 -4.20
C PHE A 74 12.56 6.30 -3.63
N ASN A 75 11.33 6.37 -4.15
CA ASN A 75 10.28 7.19 -3.57
C ASN A 75 9.77 6.57 -2.25
N PRO A 76 10.08 7.15 -1.07
CA PRO A 76 9.73 6.56 0.22
C PRO A 76 8.23 6.55 0.50
N ASP A 77 7.45 7.45 -0.12
CA ASP A 77 6.00 7.52 0.08
C ASP A 77 5.28 6.32 -0.57
N LEU A 78 5.91 5.73 -1.59
CA LEU A 78 5.38 4.59 -2.35
C LEU A 78 6.06 3.28 -2.00
N TYR A 79 7.33 3.36 -1.58
CA TYR A 79 8.15 2.23 -1.20
C TYR A 79 8.79 2.50 0.17
N PRO A 80 7.95 2.54 1.23
CA PRO A 80 8.44 2.77 2.60
C PRO A 80 9.27 1.60 3.14
N VAL A 81 9.14 0.43 2.53
CA VAL A 81 9.97 -0.75 2.77
C VAL A 81 10.64 -1.19 1.48
N SER A 82 11.66 -2.03 1.60
CA SER A 82 12.38 -2.59 0.46
C SER A 82 11.43 -3.26 -0.54
N ALA A 83 11.72 -3.09 -1.83
CA ALA A 83 10.94 -3.62 -2.93
C ALA A 83 11.76 -4.61 -3.75
N ASP A 84 11.15 -5.76 -4.04
CA ASP A 84 11.63 -6.77 -4.95
C ASP A 84 10.81 -6.68 -6.24
N LEU A 85 11.34 -5.91 -7.21
CA LEU A 85 10.76 -5.79 -8.55
C LEU A 85 11.48 -6.76 -9.48
N GLU A 86 10.74 -7.71 -10.05
CA GLU A 86 11.34 -8.68 -10.98
C GLU A 86 11.66 -8.03 -12.33
N GLN A 87 12.88 -8.28 -12.82
CA GLN A 87 13.37 -7.79 -14.11
C GLN A 87 13.51 -8.96 -15.09
N THR A 88 12.48 -9.15 -15.91
CA THR A 88 12.30 -10.27 -16.83
C THR A 88 12.91 -10.05 -18.22
N ARG A 89 13.52 -8.89 -18.48
CA ARG A 89 14.22 -8.62 -19.76
C ARG A 89 15.24 -9.70 -20.11
N VAL A 90 15.26 -10.07 -21.38
CA VAL A 90 16.16 -11.09 -21.95
C VAL A 90 17.37 -10.43 -22.61
N LEU A 91 18.56 -10.92 -22.24
CA LEU A 91 19.80 -10.62 -22.93
C LEU A 91 20.16 -11.79 -23.87
N SER A 92 20.93 -11.55 -24.92
CA SER A 92 21.33 -12.60 -25.85
C SER A 92 22.84 -12.62 -26.04
N SER A 93 23.44 -13.77 -26.34
CA SER A 93 24.77 -13.84 -26.92
C SER A 93 24.72 -13.47 -28.40
N PRO A 94 25.86 -13.15 -29.04
CA PRO A 94 25.96 -13.21 -30.49
C PRO A 94 25.63 -14.62 -30.98
N ILE A 95 25.23 -14.71 -32.24
CA ILE A 95 24.97 -15.98 -32.91
C ILE A 95 26.30 -16.71 -33.10
N THR A 96 26.36 -17.99 -32.71
CA THR A 96 27.52 -18.87 -32.85
C THR A 96 27.14 -20.09 -33.69
N GLY A 97 27.95 -20.45 -34.68
CA GLY A 97 27.70 -21.60 -35.54
C GLY A 97 28.48 -21.60 -36.85
N PRO A 98 28.32 -22.66 -37.67
CA PRO A 98 29.15 -22.92 -38.84
C PRO A 98 28.76 -22.11 -40.09
N THR A 99 27.58 -21.47 -40.13
CA THR A 99 27.09 -20.75 -41.32
C THR A 99 26.40 -19.43 -40.94
N THR A 100 26.32 -18.49 -41.88
CA THR A 100 25.48 -17.28 -41.72
C THR A 100 24.03 -17.50 -42.18
N ASN A 101 23.73 -18.67 -42.75
CA ASN A 101 22.41 -19.02 -43.29
C ASN A 101 21.44 -19.42 -42.15
N GLY A 102 20.20 -18.91 -42.19
CA GLY A 102 19.18 -19.22 -41.17
C GLY A 102 19.39 -18.52 -39.82
N ALA A 103 20.29 -17.52 -39.75
CA ALA A 103 20.34 -16.61 -38.62
C ALA A 103 18.97 -15.91 -38.45
N PRO A 104 18.38 -15.84 -37.24
CA PRO A 104 17.18 -15.05 -37.03
C PRO A 104 17.46 -13.60 -37.44
N HIS A 105 16.43 -12.90 -37.93
CA HIS A 105 16.46 -11.44 -38.09
C HIS A 105 16.58 -10.79 -36.71
N GLY A 106 17.77 -10.84 -36.11
CA GLY A 106 18.10 -10.33 -34.79
C GLY A 106 17.47 -11.07 -33.59
N PRO A 107 18.07 -10.99 -32.40
CA PRO A 107 17.52 -11.50 -31.14
C PRO A 107 16.23 -10.82 -30.65
N PHE A 108 15.62 -9.96 -31.46
CA PHE A 108 14.54 -9.05 -31.07
C PHE A 108 13.30 -9.18 -31.96
N SER A 109 13.19 -10.27 -32.72
CA SER A 109 11.90 -10.68 -33.28
C SER A 109 10.97 -11.08 -32.13
N ASP A 110 9.70 -10.68 -32.18
CA ASP A 110 8.65 -10.87 -31.16
C ASP A 110 8.48 -12.30 -30.59
N GLY A 111 9.17 -13.32 -31.12
CA GLY A 111 9.18 -14.70 -30.64
C GLY A 111 10.38 -15.13 -29.78
N LEU A 112 11.40 -14.29 -29.58
CA LEU A 112 12.61 -14.61 -28.79
C LEU A 112 12.63 -13.99 -27.38
N GLY A 113 11.52 -13.40 -26.94
CA GLY A 113 11.36 -12.76 -25.64
C GLY A 113 11.35 -13.71 -24.45
N PHE A 114 11.02 -13.14 -23.29
CA PHE A 114 10.89 -13.88 -22.03
C PHE A 114 9.76 -14.91 -22.15
N ASP A 115 9.97 -16.10 -21.58
CA ASP A 115 8.96 -17.15 -21.53
C ASP A 115 8.79 -17.57 -20.08
N SER A 116 7.65 -17.16 -19.51
CA SER A 116 7.38 -17.25 -18.08
C SER A 116 7.20 -18.67 -17.55
N HIS A 117 7.10 -19.68 -18.43
CA HIS A 117 6.93 -21.09 -18.02
C HIS A 117 8.21 -21.90 -18.02
N LEU A 118 9.29 -21.34 -18.54
CA LEU A 118 10.53 -22.07 -18.74
C LEU A 118 11.48 -21.82 -17.58
N GLU A 119 11.82 -22.89 -16.87
CA GLU A 119 13.02 -22.97 -16.02
C GLU A 119 13.83 -24.16 -16.51
N LEU A 120 15.05 -23.90 -16.99
CA LEU A 120 15.90 -24.93 -17.60
C LEU A 120 16.39 -25.93 -16.54
N THR A 121 16.12 -27.21 -16.77
CA THR A 121 16.49 -28.32 -15.88
C THR A 121 17.58 -29.22 -16.45
N ASN A 122 17.67 -29.33 -17.78
CA ASN A 122 18.71 -30.13 -18.43
C ASN A 122 18.90 -29.70 -19.89
N ILE A 123 20.14 -29.76 -20.38
CA ILE A 123 20.43 -29.81 -21.81
C ILE A 123 21.02 -31.17 -22.14
N SER A 124 20.34 -31.93 -22.99
CA SER A 124 20.85 -33.18 -23.55
C SER A 124 21.26 -32.95 -25.00
N TYR A 125 22.44 -33.42 -25.41
CA TYR A 125 22.89 -33.31 -26.79
C TYR A 125 23.59 -34.57 -27.30
N TRP A 126 23.51 -34.79 -28.61
CA TRP A 126 24.22 -35.85 -29.32
C TRP A 126 25.36 -35.25 -30.12
N GLN A 127 26.57 -35.76 -29.89
CA GLN A 127 27.76 -35.26 -30.58
C GLN A 127 28.64 -36.40 -31.09
N GLY A 128 29.03 -36.28 -32.35
CA GLY A 128 30.10 -37.05 -32.98
C GLY A 128 31.21 -36.12 -33.47
N ASP A 129 31.36 -36.02 -34.79
CA ASP A 129 32.15 -34.99 -35.46
C ASP A 129 31.48 -33.59 -35.35
N ARG A 130 30.16 -33.58 -35.18
CA ARG A 130 29.33 -32.38 -35.04
C ARG A 130 28.26 -32.56 -33.97
N VAL A 131 27.58 -31.47 -33.62
CA VAL A 131 26.42 -31.48 -32.73
C VAL A 131 25.18 -31.75 -33.58
N ASP A 132 24.66 -32.97 -33.50
CA ASP A 132 23.57 -33.43 -34.37
C ASP A 132 22.20 -33.00 -33.86
N TYR A 133 22.02 -33.09 -32.54
CA TYR A 133 20.76 -32.80 -31.86
C TYR A 133 21.03 -32.21 -30.48
N VAL A 134 20.28 -31.17 -30.13
CA VAL A 134 20.25 -30.58 -28.79
C VAL A 134 18.80 -30.53 -28.34
N ASN A 135 18.53 -30.97 -27.12
CA ASN A 135 17.22 -30.91 -26.49
C ASN A 135 17.33 -30.29 -25.10
N GLN A 136 16.49 -29.29 -24.86
CA GLN A 136 16.42 -28.51 -23.63
C GLN A 136 15.16 -28.92 -22.89
N ASN A 137 15.29 -29.38 -21.65
CA ASN A 137 14.18 -29.81 -20.82
C ASN A 137 13.89 -28.77 -19.75
N PHE A 138 12.61 -28.48 -19.51
CA PHE A 138 12.17 -27.44 -18.59
C PHE A 138 11.35 -28.01 -17.43
N GLN A 139 11.28 -27.26 -16.33
CA GLN A 139 10.62 -27.69 -15.09
C GLN A 139 9.13 -28.02 -15.27
N ASN A 140 8.46 -27.36 -16.22
CA ASN A 140 7.06 -27.62 -16.58
C ASN A 140 6.86 -28.91 -17.42
N GLY A 141 7.92 -29.67 -17.69
CA GLY A 141 7.89 -30.89 -18.50
C GLY A 141 7.95 -30.65 -20.01
N SER A 142 7.98 -29.39 -20.46
CA SER A 142 8.16 -29.08 -21.89
C SER A 142 9.62 -29.29 -22.31
N SER A 143 9.82 -29.42 -23.62
CA SER A 143 11.14 -29.51 -24.20
C SER A 143 11.25 -28.72 -25.50
N ILE A 144 12.39 -28.07 -25.72
CA ILE A 144 12.72 -27.36 -26.96
C ILE A 144 13.97 -28.01 -27.54
N SER A 145 13.85 -28.54 -28.76
CA SER A 145 14.96 -29.19 -29.45
C SER A 145 15.31 -28.55 -30.78
N GLY A 146 16.56 -28.68 -31.19
CA GLY A 146 17.04 -28.30 -32.51
C GLY A 146 18.00 -29.35 -33.08
N GLY A 147 18.08 -29.41 -34.41
CA GLY A 147 18.85 -30.43 -35.11
C GLY A 147 18.07 -31.71 -35.40
N SER A 148 18.65 -32.59 -36.22
CA SER A 148 18.10 -33.90 -36.53
C SER A 148 19.22 -34.93 -36.59
N GLY A 149 19.11 -35.99 -35.77
CA GLY A 149 20.05 -37.12 -35.76
C GLY A 149 20.51 -37.49 -34.35
N ASN A 150 20.70 -38.78 -34.12
CA ASN A 150 21.26 -39.33 -32.87
C ASN A 150 22.66 -39.93 -33.12
N GLY A 151 23.43 -39.32 -34.03
CA GLY A 151 24.79 -39.76 -34.31
C GLY A 151 25.70 -39.44 -33.12
N GLY A 152 26.55 -40.39 -32.75
CA GLY A 152 27.58 -40.18 -31.73
C GLY A 152 27.13 -40.41 -30.28
N THR A 153 27.82 -39.74 -29.35
CA THR A 153 27.66 -39.94 -27.90
C THR A 153 26.63 -38.97 -27.35
N ARG A 154 25.73 -39.46 -26.50
CA ARG A 154 24.81 -38.62 -25.74
C ARG A 154 25.51 -38.03 -24.53
N HIS A 155 25.31 -36.73 -24.33
CA HIS A 155 25.75 -36.00 -23.16
C HIS A 155 24.56 -35.32 -22.49
N ASP A 156 24.59 -35.22 -21.17
CA ASP A 156 23.56 -34.55 -20.37
C ASP A 156 24.22 -33.50 -19.48
N VAL A 157 23.65 -32.29 -19.46
CA VAL A 157 24.10 -31.15 -18.67
C VAL A 157 22.96 -30.73 -17.75
N PRO A 158 22.93 -31.21 -16.49
CA PRO A 158 21.88 -30.87 -15.55
C PRO A 158 22.00 -29.41 -15.11
N SER A 159 20.85 -28.76 -14.95
CA SER A 159 20.71 -27.38 -14.46
C SER A 159 19.77 -27.37 -13.25
N SER A 160 20.09 -26.54 -12.25
CA SER A 160 19.26 -26.38 -11.06
C SER A 160 19.35 -24.96 -10.53
N ARG A 161 18.44 -24.57 -9.63
CA ARG A 161 18.48 -23.23 -9.00
C ARG A 161 19.78 -22.96 -8.23
N ALA A 162 20.37 -23.99 -7.63
CA ALA A 162 21.60 -23.88 -6.84
C ALA A 162 22.87 -23.88 -7.70
N ASN A 163 22.80 -24.40 -8.92
CA ASN A 163 23.90 -24.42 -9.87
C ASN A 163 23.34 -24.41 -11.29
N PRO A 164 22.87 -23.26 -11.78
CA PRO A 164 22.31 -23.17 -13.12
C PRO A 164 23.42 -23.25 -14.17
N ILE A 165 23.04 -23.61 -15.40
CA ILE A 165 23.89 -23.37 -16.56
C ILE A 165 23.98 -21.84 -16.73
N ALA A 166 25.19 -21.30 -16.65
CA ALA A 166 25.43 -19.88 -16.84
C ALA A 166 25.40 -19.53 -18.34
N SER A 167 26.11 -20.29 -19.17
CA SER A 167 26.14 -20.09 -20.62
C SER A 167 26.33 -21.39 -21.38
N ALA A 168 25.89 -21.43 -22.64
CA ALA A 168 26.12 -22.53 -23.57
C ALA A 168 26.22 -22.01 -25.01
N TRP A 169 27.08 -22.62 -25.82
CA TRP A 169 27.33 -22.20 -27.21
C TRP A 169 27.87 -23.33 -28.06
N LEU A 170 27.86 -23.12 -29.38
CA LEU A 170 28.47 -24.01 -30.35
C LEU A 170 29.84 -23.45 -30.76
N ASN A 171 30.86 -24.27 -30.65
CA ASN A 171 32.21 -23.94 -31.09
C ASN A 171 32.53 -24.72 -32.37
N VAL A 172 33.03 -24.01 -33.37
CA VAL A 172 33.37 -24.56 -34.69
C VAL A 172 34.85 -24.28 -34.97
N PRO A 173 35.77 -25.10 -34.46
CA PRO A 173 37.18 -24.99 -34.83
C PRO A 173 37.38 -25.28 -36.32
N GLU A 174 38.51 -24.83 -36.88
CA GLU A 174 38.88 -25.08 -38.27
C GLU A 174 38.72 -26.57 -38.63
N ASN A 175 38.23 -26.87 -39.84
CA ASN A 175 37.94 -28.22 -40.39
C ASN A 175 36.56 -28.83 -40.09
N ASN A 176 35.47 -28.06 -40.08
CA ASN A 176 34.10 -28.59 -40.11
C ASN A 176 33.66 -29.42 -38.88
N TYR A 177 34.44 -29.45 -37.80
CA TYR A 177 34.04 -30.03 -36.51
C TYR A 177 33.21 -29.04 -35.71
N GLN A 178 32.27 -29.53 -34.90
CA GLN A 178 31.45 -28.70 -34.04
C GLN A 178 31.33 -29.33 -32.64
N PHE A 179 31.55 -28.52 -31.63
CA PHE A 179 31.51 -28.92 -30.23
C PHE A 179 30.46 -28.12 -29.47
N PHE A 180 29.67 -28.79 -28.66
CA PHE A 180 28.82 -28.13 -27.67
C PHE A 180 29.66 -27.79 -26.44
N GLN A 181 29.67 -26.52 -26.06
CA GLN A 181 30.36 -26.05 -24.86
C GLN A 181 29.37 -25.35 -23.94
N TYR A 182 29.62 -25.48 -22.64
CA TYR A 182 28.78 -24.88 -21.61
C TYR A 182 29.63 -24.47 -20.40
N GLN A 183 29.07 -23.57 -19.61
CA GLN A 183 29.61 -23.14 -18.33
C GLN A 183 28.52 -23.23 -17.27
N MET A 184 28.82 -23.90 -16.17
CA MET A 184 27.98 -23.88 -14.96
C MET A 184 28.39 -22.71 -14.07
N TYR A 185 27.46 -22.20 -13.27
CA TYR A 185 27.72 -21.10 -12.35
C TYR A 185 28.89 -21.37 -11.39
N ASN A 186 28.99 -22.59 -10.84
CA ASN A 186 30.02 -22.97 -9.86
C ASN A 186 31.26 -23.66 -10.46
N THR A 187 31.44 -23.65 -11.79
CA THR A 187 32.61 -24.28 -12.42
C THR A 187 33.65 -23.23 -12.79
N PRO A 188 34.91 -23.36 -12.32
CA PRO A 188 36.01 -22.50 -12.75
C PRO A 188 36.12 -22.48 -14.27
N ILE A 189 36.43 -21.31 -14.83
CA ILE A 189 36.68 -21.16 -16.27
C ILE A 189 37.89 -22.03 -16.64
N ASP A 190 37.69 -23.02 -17.50
CA ASP A 190 38.77 -23.84 -18.04
C ASP A 190 39.47 -23.08 -19.18
N TYR A 191 40.48 -22.28 -18.83
CA TYR A 191 41.27 -21.46 -19.76
C TYR A 191 42.02 -22.26 -20.84
N THR A 192 42.05 -23.60 -20.76
CA THR A 192 42.73 -24.45 -21.76
C THR A 192 41.89 -24.69 -23.02
N LYS A 193 40.60 -24.33 -23.01
CA LYS A 193 39.69 -24.44 -24.15
C LYS A 193 39.49 -23.08 -24.83
N PRO A 194 39.18 -23.05 -26.14
CA PRO A 194 38.76 -21.81 -26.80
C PRO A 194 37.54 -21.26 -26.04
N GLN A 195 37.68 -20.06 -25.48
CA GLN A 195 36.62 -19.41 -24.73
C GLN A 195 35.63 -18.79 -25.71
N ASN A 196 34.34 -18.90 -25.40
CA ASN A 196 33.39 -17.97 -25.99
C ASN A 196 33.63 -16.59 -25.35
N PRO A 197 33.93 -15.55 -26.13
CA PRO A 197 34.09 -14.21 -25.60
C PRO A 197 32.78 -13.62 -25.03
N PHE A 198 31.64 -14.30 -25.18
CA PHE A 198 30.31 -13.83 -24.80
C PHE A 198 29.65 -14.73 -23.75
N LEU A 199 30.26 -14.77 -22.56
CA LEU A 199 29.68 -15.40 -21.38
C LEU A 199 28.43 -14.65 -20.90
N ALA A 200 27.60 -15.31 -20.11
CA ALA A 200 26.50 -14.64 -19.42
C ALA A 200 27.06 -13.52 -18.54
N PRO A 201 26.43 -12.33 -18.52
CA PRO A 201 26.83 -11.29 -17.58
C PRO A 201 26.72 -11.78 -16.13
N PRO A 202 27.50 -11.23 -15.19
CA PRO A 202 27.36 -11.54 -13.77
C PRO A 202 25.89 -11.39 -13.31
N GLY A 203 25.44 -12.28 -12.42
CA GLY A 203 24.05 -12.31 -11.93
C GLY A 203 23.02 -12.82 -12.95
N HIS A 204 23.45 -13.48 -14.03
CA HIS A 204 22.56 -14.06 -15.03
C HIS A 204 22.76 -15.57 -15.18
N LYS A 205 21.69 -16.23 -15.61
CA LYS A 205 21.67 -17.65 -15.99
C LYS A 205 21.16 -17.82 -17.41
N LEU A 206 21.44 -18.98 -18.01
CA LEU A 206 20.86 -19.39 -19.27
C LEU A 206 19.36 -19.64 -19.11
N HIS A 207 18.55 -18.90 -19.85
CA HIS A 207 17.10 -19.12 -19.96
C HIS A 207 16.80 -20.26 -20.91
N ARG A 208 17.28 -20.11 -22.15
CA ARG A 208 17.22 -21.13 -23.22
C ARG A 208 18.22 -20.81 -24.32
N LEU A 209 18.52 -21.80 -25.15
CA LEU A 209 19.18 -21.65 -26.42
C LEU A 209 18.13 -21.50 -27.53
N TYR A 210 18.31 -20.50 -28.37
CA TYR A 210 17.78 -20.56 -29.72
C TYR A 210 18.69 -21.46 -30.56
N LEU A 211 18.08 -22.37 -31.30
CA LEU A 211 18.77 -23.36 -32.13
C LEU A 211 18.17 -23.32 -33.54
N ALA A 212 19.01 -23.04 -34.54
CA ALA A 212 18.65 -23.17 -35.94
C ALA A 212 19.13 -24.53 -36.48
N SER A 213 18.30 -25.19 -37.28
CA SER A 213 18.73 -26.34 -38.09
C SER A 213 19.40 -25.84 -39.37
N ASP A 214 20.52 -26.45 -39.76
CA ASP A 214 21.17 -26.13 -41.04
C ASP A 214 20.85 -27.21 -42.09
N PRO A 215 20.07 -26.89 -43.14
CA PRO A 215 19.77 -27.83 -44.22
C PRO A 215 21.03 -28.32 -44.96
N SER A 216 22.07 -27.48 -45.03
CA SER A 216 23.36 -27.80 -45.68
C SER A 216 24.11 -28.93 -44.97
N PHE A 217 23.71 -29.24 -43.72
CA PHE A 217 24.30 -30.29 -42.90
C PHE A 217 23.28 -31.38 -42.55
N GLY A 218 22.33 -31.63 -43.44
CA GLY A 218 21.35 -32.71 -43.26
C GLY A 218 20.41 -32.49 -42.08
N GLY A 219 20.14 -31.22 -41.72
CA GLY A 219 19.22 -30.84 -40.65
C GLY A 219 19.82 -30.83 -39.24
N ARG A 220 21.13 -31.09 -39.09
CA ARG A 220 21.88 -30.99 -37.82
C ARG A 220 21.85 -29.57 -37.24
N VAL A 221 22.32 -29.41 -36.00
CA VAL A 221 22.35 -28.09 -35.33
C VAL A 221 23.32 -27.15 -36.06
N GLY A 222 22.77 -26.08 -36.62
CA GLY A 222 23.52 -25.01 -37.27
C GLY A 222 23.92 -23.94 -36.27
N ASN A 223 23.18 -22.83 -36.30
CA ASN A 223 23.44 -21.66 -35.48
C ASN A 223 22.75 -21.76 -34.11
N SER A 224 23.42 -21.23 -33.10
CA SER A 224 22.88 -21.11 -31.75
C SER A 224 23.05 -19.71 -31.19
N MET A 225 22.14 -19.35 -30.29
CA MET A 225 22.20 -18.10 -29.54
C MET A 225 21.69 -18.36 -28.13
N ALA A 226 22.50 -18.01 -27.14
CA ALA A 226 22.11 -18.11 -25.74
C ALA A 226 21.24 -16.92 -25.36
N LEU A 227 20.13 -17.19 -24.67
CA LEU A 227 19.27 -16.19 -24.07
C LEU A 227 19.45 -16.23 -22.56
N PHE A 228 19.70 -15.08 -21.94
CA PHE A 228 20.02 -14.93 -20.53
C PHE A 228 18.96 -14.10 -19.81
N ILE A 229 18.65 -14.51 -18.59
CA ILE A 229 17.81 -13.79 -17.62
C ILE A 229 18.56 -13.64 -16.30
N GLN A 230 18.10 -12.76 -15.41
CA GLN A 230 18.67 -12.68 -14.06
C GLN A 230 18.51 -14.02 -13.33
N ASP A 231 19.52 -14.40 -12.55
CA ASP A 231 19.56 -15.69 -11.84
C ASP A 231 18.48 -15.81 -10.74
N SER A 232 18.01 -14.68 -10.21
CA SER A 232 16.91 -14.55 -9.26
C SER A 232 15.52 -14.76 -9.87
N ILE A 233 15.40 -14.79 -11.20
CA ILE A 233 14.10 -14.91 -11.89
C ILE A 233 13.71 -16.38 -12.02
N PHE A 234 12.48 -16.69 -11.61
CA PHE A 234 11.87 -18.01 -11.70
C PHE A 234 10.43 -17.91 -12.25
N PRO A 235 9.87 -19.01 -12.79
CA PRO A 235 8.48 -19.04 -13.27
C PRO A 235 7.44 -18.67 -12.21
N GLU A 236 7.68 -19.04 -10.95
CA GLU A 236 6.72 -18.78 -9.87
C GLU A 236 6.62 -17.29 -9.53
N ASN A 237 5.42 -16.88 -9.12
CA ASN A 237 5.12 -15.54 -8.68
C ASN A 237 4.77 -15.59 -7.19
N ILE A 238 5.78 -15.45 -6.33
CA ILE A 238 5.61 -15.68 -4.88
C ILE A 238 5.53 -14.37 -4.11
N ILE A 239 4.47 -14.19 -3.32
CA ILE A 239 4.27 -13.07 -2.40
C ILE A 239 4.25 -13.55 -0.94
N GLY A 240 4.40 -12.62 0.01
CA GLY A 240 4.30 -12.91 1.45
C GLY A 240 5.54 -13.51 2.10
N LYS A 241 6.67 -13.63 1.37
CA LYS A 241 7.94 -14.05 1.96
C LYS A 241 8.47 -12.97 2.92
N VAL A 242 8.76 -13.37 4.14
CA VAL A 242 9.52 -12.54 5.09
C VAL A 242 10.98 -12.59 4.69
N ASP A 243 11.59 -11.42 4.56
CA ASP A 243 13.03 -11.30 4.42
C ASP A 243 13.69 -11.73 5.73
N THR A 244 14.50 -12.79 5.70
CA THR A 244 15.14 -13.34 6.90
C THR A 244 16.18 -12.40 7.52
N ASP A 245 16.75 -11.50 6.72
CA ASP A 245 17.78 -10.56 7.18
C ASP A 245 17.16 -9.28 7.74
N LEU A 246 16.02 -8.86 7.16
CA LEU A 246 15.33 -7.62 7.54
C LEU A 246 14.11 -7.83 8.46
N GLY A 247 13.64 -9.07 8.64
CA GLY A 247 12.45 -9.40 9.42
C GLY A 247 11.13 -8.84 8.87
N VAL A 248 11.14 -8.24 7.67
CA VAL A 248 9.98 -7.58 7.05
C VAL A 248 9.62 -8.23 5.72
N THR A 249 8.34 -8.18 5.35
CA THR A 249 7.91 -8.58 4.00
C THR A 249 8.23 -7.45 3.02
N ARG A 250 9.06 -7.73 2.02
CA ARG A 250 9.33 -6.77 0.92
C ARG A 250 8.09 -6.56 0.07
N ILE A 251 7.97 -5.37 -0.53
CA ILE A 251 6.99 -5.14 -1.60
C ILE A 251 7.37 -6.04 -2.77
N LYS A 252 6.42 -6.81 -3.29
CA LYS A 252 6.68 -7.68 -4.45
C LYS A 252 6.06 -7.09 -5.71
N GLY A 253 6.88 -6.78 -6.71
CA GLY A 253 6.45 -6.32 -8.03
C GLY A 253 6.65 -7.41 -9.08
N ILE A 254 5.56 -7.78 -9.77
CA ILE A 254 5.49 -8.93 -10.68
C ILE A 254 5.05 -8.43 -12.06
N PRO A 255 5.92 -8.50 -13.07
CA PRO A 255 5.59 -8.12 -14.44
C PRO A 255 4.40 -8.90 -14.99
N PHE A 256 3.51 -8.23 -15.72
CA PHE A 256 2.37 -8.90 -16.34
C PHE A 256 2.80 -9.84 -17.48
N GLU A 257 4.01 -9.69 -18.02
CA GLU A 257 4.55 -10.64 -18.99
C GLU A 257 4.79 -12.04 -18.40
N LYS A 258 4.72 -12.19 -17.06
CA LYS A 258 4.71 -13.50 -16.38
C LYS A 258 3.37 -14.22 -16.42
N SER A 259 2.39 -13.68 -17.14
CA SER A 259 1.07 -14.28 -17.35
C SER A 259 1.15 -15.48 -18.30
N PRO A 260 0.75 -16.70 -17.89
CA PRO A 260 0.50 -17.82 -18.77
C PRO A 260 -0.64 -17.52 -19.71
N SER A 261 -0.35 -17.07 -20.92
CA SER A 261 -1.39 -16.80 -21.91
C SER A 261 -1.32 -17.76 -23.09
N THR A 262 -2.47 -18.35 -23.37
CA THR A 262 -2.83 -19.07 -24.60
C THR A 262 -3.33 -18.14 -25.71
N SER A 263 -3.37 -16.82 -25.47
CA SER A 263 -3.79 -15.78 -26.42
C SER A 263 -2.61 -14.97 -26.93
N THR A 264 -2.67 -14.52 -28.19
CA THR A 264 -1.64 -13.69 -28.84
C THR A 264 -1.65 -12.27 -28.27
N PHE A 265 -1.16 -12.10 -27.04
CA PHE A 265 -0.85 -10.78 -26.52
C PHE A 265 0.32 -10.18 -27.30
N THR A 266 0.30 -8.85 -27.47
CA THR A 266 1.46 -8.12 -27.96
C THR A 266 2.29 -7.66 -26.77
N TYR A 267 3.49 -8.17 -26.66
CA TYR A 267 4.50 -7.73 -25.71
C TYR A 267 5.29 -6.59 -26.35
N ASN A 268 5.42 -5.46 -25.66
CA ASN A 268 6.13 -4.31 -26.19
C ASN A 268 7.35 -4.03 -25.32
N SER A 269 8.49 -3.85 -25.97
CA SER A 269 9.74 -3.57 -25.29
C SER A 269 9.66 -2.28 -24.47
N GLU A 270 9.96 -2.36 -23.18
CA GLU A 270 10.05 -1.23 -22.26
C GLU A 270 11.39 -1.23 -21.53
N PRO A 271 12.46 -0.69 -22.15
CA PRO A 271 13.82 -0.77 -21.61
C PRO A 271 13.97 -0.20 -20.20
N LEU A 272 13.17 0.79 -19.83
CA LEU A 272 13.21 1.42 -18.50
C LEU A 272 12.44 0.66 -17.42
N ASN A 273 11.61 -0.32 -17.79
CA ASN A 273 10.82 -1.08 -16.82
C ASN A 273 11.53 -2.37 -16.39
N GLY A 274 12.58 -2.79 -17.12
CA GLY A 274 13.26 -4.06 -16.88
C GLY A 274 12.44 -5.29 -17.32
N ALA A 275 11.32 -5.06 -18.00
CA ALA A 275 10.34 -6.04 -18.44
C ALA A 275 9.65 -5.55 -19.73
N GLU A 276 9.01 -6.43 -20.48
CA GLU A 276 8.11 -6.04 -21.57
C GLU A 276 6.71 -5.72 -21.03
N ALA A 277 6.08 -4.68 -21.58
CA ALA A 277 4.71 -4.33 -21.24
C ALA A 277 3.71 -5.14 -22.08
N VAL A 278 2.71 -5.70 -21.42
CA VAL A 278 1.62 -6.43 -22.07
C VAL A 278 0.60 -5.43 -22.57
N LYS A 279 0.39 -5.37 -23.89
CA LYS A 279 -0.72 -4.60 -24.47
C LYS A 279 -2.02 -5.36 -24.32
N LEU A 280 -2.91 -4.83 -23.49
CA LEU A 280 -4.24 -5.36 -23.25
C LEU A 280 -5.28 -4.51 -24.01
N GLY A 281 -5.75 -5.02 -25.13
CA GLY A 281 -6.83 -4.44 -25.92
C GLY A 281 -8.21 -4.66 -25.29
N VAL A 282 -9.20 -3.87 -25.71
CA VAL A 282 -10.57 -3.97 -25.20
C VAL A 282 -11.15 -5.37 -25.44
N GLY A 283 -11.76 -5.94 -24.40
CA GLY A 283 -12.28 -7.30 -24.38
C GLY A 283 -11.24 -8.38 -24.06
N GLN A 284 -9.95 -8.05 -24.03
CA GLN A 284 -8.91 -9.01 -23.66
C GLN A 284 -8.77 -9.15 -22.14
N SER A 285 -8.47 -10.37 -21.69
CA SER A 285 -8.29 -10.72 -20.29
C SER A 285 -7.01 -11.51 -20.11
N LEU A 286 -6.15 -11.09 -19.18
CA LEU A 286 -4.95 -11.81 -18.77
C LEU A 286 -5.17 -12.49 -17.43
N ALA A 287 -4.48 -13.60 -17.19
CA ALA A 287 -4.52 -14.35 -15.94
C ALA A 287 -3.09 -14.54 -15.42
N LEU A 288 -2.78 -14.03 -14.23
CA LEU A 288 -1.47 -14.14 -13.61
C LEU A 288 -1.56 -15.05 -12.37
N PRO A 289 -0.96 -16.25 -12.37
CA PRO A 289 -0.94 -17.14 -11.22
C PRO A 289 0.00 -16.59 -10.16
N ILE A 290 -0.44 -16.57 -8.91
CA ILE A 290 0.31 -16.10 -7.74
C ILE A 290 0.27 -17.17 -6.65
N THR A 291 1.39 -17.32 -5.93
CA THR A 291 1.46 -18.11 -4.70
C THR A 291 1.71 -17.17 -3.52
N ASN A 292 0.76 -17.09 -2.59
CA ASN A 292 0.98 -16.42 -1.32
C ASN A 292 1.45 -17.42 -0.26
N VAL A 293 2.59 -17.17 0.37
CA VAL A 293 3.11 -18.07 1.42
C VAL A 293 2.60 -17.73 2.83
N ALA A 294 2.02 -16.56 3.04
CA ALA A 294 1.56 -16.11 4.35
C ALA A 294 0.27 -15.28 4.25
N THR A 295 -0.76 -15.66 5.01
CA THR A 295 -1.99 -14.85 5.07
C THR A 295 -1.69 -13.44 5.58
N GLY A 296 -2.32 -12.44 4.98
CA GLY A 296 -2.20 -11.06 5.42
C GLY A 296 -2.99 -10.09 4.56
N SER A 297 -3.03 -8.84 5.00
CA SER A 297 -3.61 -7.74 4.24
C SER A 297 -2.59 -7.18 3.25
N TYR A 298 -2.99 -7.01 2.00
CA TYR A 298 -2.13 -6.48 0.93
C TYR A 298 -2.81 -5.32 0.22
N GLU A 299 -2.13 -4.18 0.13
CA GLU A 299 -2.46 -3.14 -0.86
C GLU A 299 -2.00 -3.61 -2.24
N VAL A 300 -2.96 -3.78 -3.15
CA VAL A 300 -2.72 -4.18 -4.54
C VAL A 300 -2.64 -2.93 -5.41
N ARG A 301 -1.58 -2.84 -6.22
CA ARG A 301 -1.32 -1.71 -7.12
C ARG A 301 -0.99 -2.21 -8.52
N ILE A 302 -1.33 -1.42 -9.53
CA ILE A 302 -0.99 -1.71 -10.92
C ILE A 302 -0.19 -0.55 -11.47
N ARG A 303 0.93 -0.85 -12.15
CA ARG A 303 1.67 0.12 -12.95
C ARG A 303 1.34 -0.08 -14.43
N TYR A 304 0.88 0.98 -15.08
CA TYR A 304 0.40 0.93 -16.46
C TYR A 304 0.64 2.26 -17.18
N ALA A 305 0.50 2.24 -18.50
CA ALA A 305 0.41 3.44 -19.34
C ALA A 305 -0.88 3.44 -20.16
N SER A 306 -1.52 4.59 -20.27
CA SER A 306 -2.69 4.83 -21.12
C SER A 306 -2.83 6.29 -21.50
N THR A 307 -3.14 6.59 -22.75
CA THR A 307 -3.39 7.96 -23.23
C THR A 307 -4.78 8.49 -22.89
N THR A 308 -5.71 7.60 -22.53
CA THR A 308 -7.09 7.95 -22.15
C THR A 308 -7.53 7.11 -20.95
N ALA A 309 -8.56 7.53 -20.24
CA ALA A 309 -9.11 6.70 -19.18
C ALA A 309 -9.65 5.39 -19.76
N ALA A 310 -9.38 4.27 -19.09
CA ALA A 310 -9.83 2.95 -19.47
C ALA A 310 -10.42 2.22 -18.27
N THR A 311 -11.42 1.39 -18.51
CA THR A 311 -12.08 0.64 -17.44
C THR A 311 -11.59 -0.80 -17.46
N ILE A 312 -11.04 -1.25 -16.33
CA ILE A 312 -10.68 -2.64 -16.14
C ILE A 312 -11.66 -3.36 -15.22
N PHE A 313 -11.79 -4.66 -15.41
CA PHE A 313 -12.34 -5.55 -14.41
C PHE A 313 -11.19 -6.35 -13.82
N ILE A 314 -11.04 -6.30 -12.50
CA ILE A 314 -10.00 -7.02 -11.76
C ILE A 314 -10.62 -8.02 -10.80
N ASN A 315 -10.12 -9.25 -10.85
CA ASN A 315 -10.56 -10.36 -10.01
C ASN A 315 -9.35 -11.09 -9.42
N LEU A 316 -9.25 -11.12 -8.09
CA LEU A 316 -8.34 -11.99 -7.35
C LEU A 316 -9.11 -13.23 -6.92
N ASP A 317 -8.94 -14.33 -7.63
CA ASP A 317 -9.64 -15.60 -7.38
C ASP A 317 -8.79 -16.56 -6.55
N VAL A 318 -9.12 -16.67 -5.25
CA VAL A 318 -8.38 -17.47 -4.27
C VAL A 318 -8.95 -18.88 -4.06
N GLY A 319 -9.82 -19.37 -4.95
CA GLY A 319 -10.33 -20.75 -4.87
C GLY A 319 -11.26 -20.98 -3.67
N GLY A 320 -12.09 -19.99 -3.35
CA GLY A 320 -12.98 -19.98 -2.18
C GLY A 320 -13.56 -18.60 -1.85
N GLY A 321 -13.12 -17.56 -2.55
CA GLY A 321 -13.62 -16.19 -2.45
C GLY A 321 -12.94 -15.29 -3.48
N HIS A 322 -13.37 -14.04 -3.53
CA HIS A 322 -12.79 -13.03 -4.41
C HIS A 322 -12.48 -11.75 -3.63
N PRO A 323 -11.33 -11.68 -2.92
CA PRO A 323 -10.98 -10.51 -2.09
C PRO A 323 -10.98 -9.19 -2.87
N ILE A 324 -10.76 -9.25 -4.19
CA ILE A 324 -11.01 -8.16 -5.12
C ILE A 324 -11.85 -8.72 -6.26
N TYR A 325 -13.04 -8.16 -6.48
CA TYR A 325 -13.93 -8.49 -7.60
C TYR A 325 -14.70 -7.23 -8.00
N LYS A 326 -14.08 -6.38 -8.82
CA LYS A 326 -14.67 -5.07 -9.15
C LYS A 326 -14.20 -4.51 -10.47
N THR A 327 -14.98 -3.57 -10.95
CA THR A 327 -14.62 -2.68 -12.05
C THR A 327 -13.88 -1.46 -11.50
N VAL A 328 -12.80 -1.05 -12.16
CA VAL A 328 -11.96 0.08 -11.79
C VAL A 328 -11.71 0.95 -13.00
N VAL A 329 -11.89 2.26 -12.87
CA VAL A 329 -11.52 3.23 -13.89
C VAL A 329 -10.07 3.63 -13.66
N LEU A 330 -9.20 3.24 -14.61
CA LEU A 330 -7.82 3.69 -14.68
C LEU A 330 -7.78 5.03 -15.42
N PRO A 331 -7.33 6.13 -14.82
CA PRO A 331 -7.19 7.42 -15.51
C PRO A 331 -6.15 7.36 -16.64
N ALA A 332 -6.18 8.36 -17.53
CA ALA A 332 -5.07 8.59 -18.44
C ALA A 332 -3.80 8.91 -17.65
N THR A 333 -2.65 8.39 -18.09
CA THR A 333 -1.37 8.61 -17.43
C THR A 333 -0.58 9.72 -18.09
N SER A 334 0.23 10.42 -17.30
CA SER A 334 1.00 11.58 -17.73
C SER A 334 2.34 11.68 -17.00
N ILE A 335 3.33 12.32 -17.62
CA ILE A 335 4.62 12.62 -16.98
C ILE A 335 4.46 13.54 -15.75
N ASN A 336 3.34 14.27 -15.68
CA ASN A 336 3.00 15.12 -14.55
C ASN A 336 2.50 14.32 -13.34
N ASP A 337 2.05 13.07 -13.52
CA ASP A 337 1.63 12.21 -12.42
C ASP A 337 2.79 11.98 -11.45
N SER A 338 2.55 11.92 -10.14
CA SER A 338 3.61 11.77 -9.13
C SER A 338 4.55 10.57 -9.37
N THR A 339 4.06 9.55 -10.09
CA THR A 339 4.78 8.32 -10.43
C THR A 339 5.10 8.16 -11.91
N GLY A 340 4.77 9.17 -12.73
CA GLY A 340 4.90 9.13 -14.18
C GLY A 340 6.36 9.02 -14.63
N ILE A 341 6.68 7.94 -15.35
CA ILE A 341 7.96 7.73 -16.04
C ILE A 341 7.70 7.51 -17.53
N GLU A 342 8.39 8.26 -18.39
CA GLU A 342 8.29 8.10 -19.83
C GLU A 342 8.85 6.74 -20.28
N GLY A 343 8.04 5.97 -20.99
CA GLY A 343 8.44 4.72 -21.65
C GLY A 343 8.25 4.77 -23.16
N ALA A 344 8.42 3.64 -23.83
CA ALA A 344 8.28 3.52 -25.28
C ALA A 344 6.83 3.60 -25.74
N ASN A 345 5.90 3.08 -24.94
CA ASN A 345 4.48 2.98 -25.30
C ASN A 345 3.58 3.97 -24.55
N GLY A 346 4.17 4.87 -23.74
CA GLY A 346 3.44 5.90 -23.00
C GLY A 346 4.13 6.25 -21.69
N THR A 347 3.48 7.05 -20.86
CA THR A 347 3.96 7.33 -19.51
C THR A 347 3.42 6.30 -18.53
N TYR A 348 4.30 5.61 -17.81
CA TYR A 348 3.93 4.62 -16.81
C TYR A 348 3.74 5.27 -15.45
N ALA A 349 2.55 5.09 -14.87
CA ALA A 349 2.20 5.55 -13.53
C ALA A 349 1.63 4.39 -12.70
N LEU A 350 1.80 4.49 -11.39
CA LEU A 350 1.31 3.53 -10.41
C LEU A 350 -0.08 3.95 -9.93
N PHE A 351 -1.01 3.00 -9.89
CA PHE A 351 -2.37 3.21 -9.42
C PHE A 351 -2.75 2.17 -8.36
N LYS A 352 -3.30 2.65 -7.25
CA LYS A 352 -3.73 1.81 -6.12
C LYS A 352 -5.13 1.25 -6.38
N ILE A 353 -5.30 -0.06 -6.32
CA ILE A 353 -6.58 -0.73 -6.57
C ILE A 353 -7.42 -0.78 -5.30
N GLN A 354 -6.94 -1.50 -4.29
CA GLN A 354 -7.46 -1.56 -2.92
C GLN A 354 -6.55 -2.42 -2.05
N ALA A 355 -6.72 -2.29 -0.72
CA ALA A 355 -6.26 -3.30 0.22
C ALA A 355 -7.24 -4.49 0.25
N ALA A 356 -6.72 -5.70 0.43
CA ALA A 356 -7.50 -6.91 0.60
C ALA A 356 -6.75 -7.95 1.43
N ASP A 357 -7.48 -8.73 2.23
CA ASP A 357 -6.92 -9.88 2.94
C ASP A 357 -6.78 -11.06 1.98
N ILE A 358 -5.55 -11.51 1.78
CA ILE A 358 -5.21 -12.59 0.86
C ILE A 358 -4.74 -13.79 1.70
N PRO A 359 -5.44 -14.94 1.63
CA PRO A 359 -5.02 -16.15 2.33
C PRO A 359 -3.72 -16.71 1.75
N ALA A 360 -3.00 -17.52 2.53
CA ALA A 360 -1.93 -18.36 2.00
C ALA A 360 -2.50 -19.39 1.01
N GLY A 361 -1.79 -19.65 -0.08
CA GLY A 361 -2.22 -20.56 -1.13
C GLY A 361 -1.94 -20.04 -2.55
N ASN A 362 -2.36 -20.82 -3.53
CA ASN A 362 -2.28 -20.46 -4.95
C ASN A 362 -3.58 -19.78 -5.39
N PHE A 363 -3.47 -18.71 -6.16
CA PHE A 363 -4.62 -17.96 -6.67
C PHE A 363 -4.28 -17.33 -8.02
N ASN A 364 -5.29 -16.86 -8.75
CA ASN A 364 -5.09 -16.15 -10.01
C ASN A 364 -5.54 -14.69 -9.91
N VAL A 365 -4.77 -13.79 -10.49
CA VAL A 365 -5.17 -12.41 -10.74
C VAL A 365 -5.63 -12.29 -12.18
N TYR A 366 -6.90 -11.99 -12.39
CA TYR A 366 -7.45 -11.67 -13.70
C TYR A 366 -7.55 -10.17 -13.87
N VAL A 367 -7.05 -9.66 -15.00
CA VAL A 367 -7.23 -8.26 -15.42
C VAL A 367 -7.82 -8.25 -16.80
N THR A 368 -9.02 -7.69 -16.93
CA THR A 368 -9.77 -7.59 -18.20
C THR A 368 -9.92 -6.13 -18.57
N ASN A 369 -9.52 -5.74 -19.78
CA ASN A 369 -9.84 -4.42 -20.30
C ASN A 369 -11.29 -4.44 -20.80
N VAL A 370 -12.19 -3.77 -20.10
CA VAL A 370 -13.64 -3.80 -20.39
C VAL A 370 -14.02 -2.78 -21.44
N ASN A 371 -13.50 -1.56 -21.32
CA ASN A 371 -13.74 -0.47 -22.26
C ASN A 371 -12.60 0.57 -22.21
N GLY A 372 -12.57 1.47 -23.20
CA GLY A 372 -11.59 2.55 -23.29
C GLY A 372 -10.51 2.27 -24.33
N ALA A 373 -9.30 2.76 -24.11
CA ALA A 373 -8.15 2.51 -24.99
C ALA A 373 -7.40 1.22 -24.65
N ASN A 374 -6.45 0.86 -25.52
CA ASN A 374 -5.48 -0.18 -25.21
C ASN A 374 -4.66 0.24 -23.99
N LEU A 375 -4.48 -0.70 -23.07
CA LEU A 375 -3.65 -0.53 -21.88
C LEU A 375 -2.28 -1.17 -22.11
N PHE A 376 -1.21 -0.50 -21.68
CA PHE A 376 0.12 -1.11 -21.60
C PHE A 376 0.40 -1.42 -20.14
N LEU A 377 0.28 -2.69 -19.78
CA LEU A 377 0.44 -3.18 -18.41
C LEU A 377 1.90 -3.57 -18.17
N ASP A 378 2.54 -2.93 -17.20
CA ASP A 378 3.92 -3.21 -16.81
C ASP A 378 3.95 -4.30 -15.74
N ARG A 379 3.46 -3.99 -14.53
CA ARG A 379 3.49 -4.92 -13.40
C ARG A 379 2.35 -4.69 -12.41
N ILE A 380 2.07 -5.73 -11.64
CA ILE A 380 1.24 -5.66 -10.43
C ILE A 380 2.16 -5.66 -9.20
N GLU A 381 1.80 -4.92 -8.17
CA GLU A 381 2.55 -4.84 -6.92
C GLU A 381 1.67 -5.22 -5.74
N PHE A 382 2.23 -6.06 -4.87
CA PHE A 382 1.64 -6.47 -3.61
C PHE A 382 2.44 -5.86 -2.48
N VAL A 383 1.87 -4.86 -1.82
CA VAL A 383 2.42 -4.26 -0.61
C VAL A 383 1.72 -4.93 0.54
N ARG A 384 2.40 -5.84 1.24
CA ARG A 384 1.84 -6.32 2.50
C ARG A 384 1.69 -5.11 3.40
N ALA A 385 0.51 -4.89 3.94
CA ALA A 385 0.40 -4.04 5.10
C ALA A 385 1.33 -4.67 6.14
N GLY A 386 2.42 -3.98 6.52
CA GLY A 386 3.02 -4.25 7.83
C GLY A 386 1.87 -4.29 8.85
N PRO A 387 1.95 -5.13 9.91
CA PRO A 387 0.83 -5.44 10.82
C PRO A 387 -0.12 -4.26 10.88
N SER A 388 -1.27 -4.43 10.25
CA SER A 388 -2.07 -3.33 9.75
C SER A 388 -2.34 -2.38 10.91
N GLY A 389 -1.82 -1.16 10.82
CA GLY A 389 -2.23 -0.01 11.61
C GLY A 389 -3.67 0.42 11.30
N SER A 390 -4.58 -0.55 11.22
CA SER A 390 -6.02 -0.41 11.14
C SER A 390 -6.76 -1.21 12.22
N GLY A 391 -6.05 -1.97 13.05
CA GLY A 391 -6.48 -2.19 14.43
C GLY A 391 -5.85 -1.11 15.29
N ASN A 392 -6.56 -0.57 16.28
CA ASN A 392 -5.96 0.25 17.34
C ASN A 392 -5.00 -0.57 18.21
N ALA A 393 -4.25 -1.54 17.65
CA ALA A 393 -3.58 -2.64 18.31
C ALA A 393 -2.31 -3.08 17.55
N ASP A 394 -1.18 -3.09 18.25
CA ASP A 394 0.09 -3.63 17.83
C ASP A 394 0.22 -5.05 18.39
N ASP A 395 0.33 -6.04 17.50
CA ASP A 395 0.45 -7.43 17.90
C ASP A 395 1.90 -7.75 18.26
N ILE A 396 2.09 -8.34 19.44
CA ILE A 396 3.33 -9.00 19.81
C ILE A 396 3.20 -10.44 19.28
N PRO A 397 3.89 -10.80 18.18
CA PRO A 397 3.76 -12.12 17.58
C PRO A 397 4.22 -13.20 18.56
N ASP A 398 3.89 -14.46 18.30
CA ASP A 398 4.41 -15.61 19.05
C ASP A 398 5.94 -15.63 18.99
N THR A 399 6.56 -15.02 19.99
CA THR A 399 7.98 -14.72 20.05
C THR A 399 8.62 -15.67 21.05
N PRO A 400 9.51 -16.57 20.61
CA PRO A 400 10.30 -17.36 21.53
C PRO A 400 11.31 -16.46 22.26
N PHE A 401 11.48 -16.68 23.56
CA PHE A 401 12.52 -16.02 24.34
C PHE A 401 13.45 -17.06 24.97
N ASP A 402 14.74 -16.72 25.03
CA ASP A 402 15.80 -17.50 25.66
C ASP A 402 16.71 -16.55 26.44
N LEU A 403 16.49 -16.48 27.75
CA LEU A 403 17.13 -15.52 28.65
C LEU A 403 18.14 -16.24 29.53
N THR A 404 19.39 -15.76 29.55
CA THR A 404 20.48 -16.39 30.32
C THR A 404 20.95 -15.54 31.50
N ASN A 405 20.42 -14.32 31.66
CA ASN A 405 20.83 -13.38 32.69
C ASN A 405 19.71 -12.36 33.02
N THR A 406 20.01 -11.48 33.98
CA THR A 406 19.11 -10.43 34.47
C THR A 406 19.05 -9.19 33.57
N ILE A 407 19.70 -9.19 32.39
CA ILE A 407 19.66 -8.05 31.47
C ILE A 407 18.29 -8.05 30.78
N PRO A 408 17.52 -6.94 30.86
CA PRO A 408 16.22 -6.87 30.22
C PRO A 408 16.33 -6.95 28.69
N GLN A 409 15.62 -7.89 28.08
CA GLN A 409 15.38 -7.95 26.64
C GLN A 409 14.07 -7.25 26.31
N THR A 410 14.10 -6.31 25.36
CA THR A 410 12.90 -5.66 24.85
C THR A 410 12.15 -6.63 23.93
N ILE A 411 10.86 -6.82 24.19
CA ILE A 411 9.97 -7.68 23.38
C ILE A 411 8.95 -6.87 22.58
N TRP A 412 8.72 -5.63 22.99
CA TRP A 412 7.84 -4.71 22.31
C TRP A 412 8.26 -3.28 22.63
N LYS A 413 8.23 -2.41 21.62
CA LYS A 413 8.50 -0.98 21.77
C LYS A 413 7.58 -0.18 20.85
N GLY A 414 6.74 0.65 21.43
CA GLY A 414 5.81 1.50 20.73
C GLY A 414 6.40 2.87 20.41
N ASN A 415 5.83 3.54 19.41
CA ASN A 415 6.20 4.91 19.03
C ASN A 415 5.48 5.98 19.86
N ASN A 416 4.49 5.59 20.67
CA ASN A 416 3.69 6.48 21.52
C ASN A 416 3.94 6.17 23.00
N THR A 417 3.58 7.09 23.90
CA THR A 417 3.70 6.89 25.36
C THR A 417 2.38 6.48 26.04
N ASN A 418 1.26 6.58 25.31
CA ASN A 418 -0.10 6.37 25.85
C ASN A 418 -0.73 5.09 25.29
N ASN A 419 -0.01 3.98 25.41
CA ASN A 419 -0.44 2.66 24.94
C ASN A 419 -1.23 1.92 26.01
N HIS A 420 -2.14 1.05 25.60
CA HIS A 420 -2.96 0.22 26.48
C HIS A 420 -2.69 -1.26 26.21
N LEU A 421 -2.08 -1.98 27.14
CA LEU A 421 -1.88 -3.42 26.98
C LEU A 421 -3.22 -4.15 27.10
N THR A 422 -3.68 -4.78 26.01
CA THR A 422 -4.98 -5.50 26.00
C THR A 422 -4.82 -6.97 26.32
N SER A 423 -3.74 -7.58 25.87
CA SER A 423 -3.38 -8.95 26.22
C SER A 423 -1.86 -9.12 26.22
N LEU A 424 -1.35 -9.96 27.11
CA LEU A 424 0.03 -10.42 27.09
C LEU A 424 0.09 -11.77 27.79
N ASN A 425 0.22 -12.81 26.99
CA ASN A 425 0.13 -14.20 27.42
C ASN A 425 1.39 -14.94 27.00
N GLY A 426 1.77 -15.94 27.76
CA GLY A 426 2.91 -16.77 27.38
C GLY A 426 3.00 -18.07 28.15
N VAL A 427 4.03 -18.82 27.84
CA VAL A 427 4.36 -20.09 28.50
C VAL A 427 5.83 -20.07 28.84
N VAL A 428 6.15 -20.27 30.12
CA VAL A 428 7.51 -20.56 30.57
C VAL A 428 7.69 -22.07 30.57
N THR A 429 8.74 -22.56 29.90
CA THR A 429 9.02 -24.00 29.73
C THR A 429 10.03 -24.53 30.74
N THR A 430 10.81 -23.64 31.36
CA THR A 430 11.84 -23.94 32.36
C THR A 430 11.32 -23.70 33.79
N ASP A 431 11.93 -24.35 34.79
CA ASP A 431 11.54 -24.20 36.22
C ASP A 431 12.01 -22.88 36.84
N THR A 432 12.70 -22.05 36.06
CA THR A 432 13.24 -20.73 36.42
C THR A 432 12.23 -19.62 36.16
N VAL A 433 12.42 -18.46 36.80
CA VAL A 433 11.44 -17.37 36.81
C VAL A 433 11.78 -16.28 35.78
N VAL A 434 10.81 -15.90 34.95
CA VAL A 434 10.88 -14.70 34.09
C VAL A 434 10.23 -13.50 34.78
N ASN A 435 10.88 -12.34 34.71
CA ASN A 435 10.34 -11.05 35.10
C ASN A 435 9.80 -10.31 33.88
N ILE A 436 8.57 -9.79 33.96
CA ILE A 436 7.97 -8.93 32.92
C ILE A 436 7.76 -7.52 33.50
N ALA A 437 8.23 -6.52 32.76
CA ALA A 437 8.23 -5.12 33.19
C ALA A 437 7.80 -4.16 32.07
N LEU A 438 6.93 -3.20 32.41
CA LEU A 438 6.56 -2.06 31.57
C LEU A 438 7.52 -0.89 31.81
N ARG A 439 7.90 -0.20 30.74
CA ARG A 439 8.82 0.94 30.79
C ARG A 439 8.30 2.14 30.00
N LEU A 440 8.70 3.33 30.45
CA LEU A 440 8.47 4.61 29.80
C LEU A 440 9.81 5.33 29.70
N GLN A 441 10.28 5.58 28.47
CA GLN A 441 11.57 6.24 28.22
C GLN A 441 12.74 5.58 28.99
N GLY A 442 12.72 4.24 29.05
CA GLY A 442 13.71 3.42 29.77
C GLY A 442 13.51 3.34 31.29
N SER A 443 12.63 4.15 31.88
CA SER A 443 12.28 4.09 33.31
C SER A 443 11.15 3.11 33.59
N PHE A 444 11.14 2.51 34.78
CA PHE A 444 10.13 1.53 35.15
C PHE A 444 8.81 2.20 35.55
N VAL A 445 7.68 1.69 35.04
CA VAL A 445 6.33 2.23 35.29
C VAL A 445 5.45 1.11 35.82
N GLY A 446 5.37 1.00 37.15
CA GLY A 446 4.50 0.04 37.82
C GLY A 446 5.22 -0.96 38.74
N ASN A 447 4.71 -2.19 38.86
CA ASN A 447 5.28 -3.33 39.59
C ASN A 447 5.60 -4.46 38.61
N SER A 448 6.67 -5.22 38.80
CA SER A 448 7.08 -6.25 37.83
C SER A 448 6.48 -7.58 38.27
N LYS A 449 6.09 -8.41 37.31
CA LYS A 449 5.47 -9.72 37.59
C LYS A 449 6.44 -10.84 37.26
N TYR A 450 6.41 -11.86 38.09
CA TYR A 450 7.31 -12.99 38.05
C TYR A 450 6.51 -14.26 37.74
N TYR A 451 6.93 -15.00 36.72
CA TYR A 451 6.27 -16.24 36.31
C TYR A 451 7.26 -17.39 36.27
N SER A 452 6.90 -18.52 36.89
CA SER A 452 7.61 -19.80 36.78
C SER A 452 6.99 -20.67 35.69
N LYS A 453 7.52 -21.88 35.51
CA LYS A 453 7.00 -22.90 34.57
C LYS A 453 5.47 -22.97 34.52
N GLY A 454 4.93 -22.89 33.31
CA GLY A 454 3.49 -22.89 33.06
C GLY A 454 3.03 -21.70 32.23
N SER A 455 1.72 -21.63 31.99
CA SER A 455 1.09 -20.52 31.27
C SER A 455 0.86 -19.32 32.19
N PHE A 456 0.99 -18.11 31.65
CA PHE A 456 0.70 -16.86 32.35
C PHE A 456 -0.16 -15.91 31.51
N ASP A 457 -0.88 -15.03 32.20
CA ASP A 457 -1.68 -13.93 31.63
C ASP A 457 -1.34 -12.65 32.39
N PHE A 458 -0.44 -11.87 31.81
CA PHE A 458 0.13 -10.71 32.48
C PHE A 458 -0.92 -9.62 32.73
N VAL A 459 -1.87 -9.41 31.82
CA VAL A 459 -2.89 -8.37 31.98
C VAL A 459 -3.84 -8.73 33.12
N ARG A 460 -4.30 -9.99 33.16
CA ARG A 460 -5.17 -10.46 34.24
C ARG A 460 -4.48 -10.43 35.60
N ASP A 461 -3.21 -10.82 35.66
CA ASP A 461 -2.48 -10.96 36.92
C ASP A 461 -1.98 -9.59 37.46
N TYR A 462 -1.96 -8.55 36.62
CA TYR A 462 -1.69 -7.16 37.01
C TYR A 462 -2.93 -6.44 37.56
N GLY A 463 -4.12 -6.80 37.11
CA GLY A 463 -5.40 -6.22 37.58
C GLY A 463 -5.75 -4.88 36.94
N SER A 464 -6.72 -4.17 37.52
CA SER A 464 -7.27 -2.90 37.00
C SER A 464 -6.29 -1.74 36.95
N ASP A 465 -5.09 -1.84 37.53
CA ASP A 465 -4.13 -0.75 37.58
C ASP A 465 -3.36 -0.58 36.26
N ILE A 466 -3.31 -1.62 35.42
CA ILE A 466 -2.56 -1.59 34.16
C ILE A 466 -3.16 -0.63 33.13
N GLN A 467 -4.47 -0.38 33.20
CA GLN A 467 -5.18 0.49 32.26
C GLN A 467 -4.83 1.99 32.41
N TYR A 468 -4.18 2.37 33.52
CA TYR A 468 -3.77 3.75 33.81
C TYR A 468 -2.27 4.00 33.62
N LEU A 469 -1.49 2.96 33.31
CA LEU A 469 -0.05 3.09 33.15
C LEU A 469 0.31 3.52 31.72
N GLN A 470 1.07 4.60 31.62
CA GLN A 470 1.71 5.03 30.39
C GLN A 470 3.02 4.25 30.22
N PHE A 471 3.22 3.63 29.06
CA PHE A 471 4.43 2.89 28.73
C PHE A 471 4.69 2.97 27.22
N ASP A 472 5.96 2.94 26.84
CA ASP A 472 6.42 2.86 25.44
C ASP A 472 7.22 1.58 25.18
N GLU A 473 7.45 0.75 26.20
CA GLU A 473 8.30 -0.43 26.11
C GLU A 473 7.86 -1.56 27.06
N ILE A 474 7.98 -2.82 26.60
CA ILE A 474 7.80 -4.03 27.41
C ILE A 474 9.10 -4.85 27.38
N THR A 475 9.57 -5.25 28.56
CA THR A 475 10.83 -6.00 28.71
C THR A 475 10.67 -7.31 29.49
N LEU A 476 11.51 -8.28 29.18
CA LEU A 476 11.67 -9.55 29.90
C LEU A 476 13.08 -9.67 30.49
N ALA A 477 13.23 -10.25 31.69
CA ALA A 477 14.53 -10.58 32.27
C ALA A 477 14.48 -11.88 33.08
N ALA A 478 15.58 -12.64 33.16
CA ALA A 478 15.65 -13.73 34.12
C ALA A 478 15.72 -13.17 35.56
N ALA A 479 15.02 -13.79 36.50
CA ALA A 479 14.98 -13.31 37.89
C ALA A 479 16.30 -13.52 38.67
N ALA A 480 17.20 -14.39 38.19
CA ALA A 480 18.46 -14.71 38.83
C ALA A 480 19.61 -14.76 37.82
N TRP A 481 20.80 -14.32 38.26
CA TRP A 481 22.00 -14.33 37.43
C TRP A 481 22.45 -15.78 37.16
N GLY A 482 22.66 -16.11 35.88
CA GLY A 482 23.04 -17.46 35.44
C GLY A 482 21.89 -18.46 35.31
N ALA A 483 20.64 -18.03 35.52
CA ALA A 483 19.45 -18.86 35.26
C ALA A 483 19.07 -18.80 33.78
N GLU A 484 18.91 -19.95 33.15
CA GLU A 484 18.36 -20.06 31.80
C GLU A 484 16.83 -20.13 31.89
N VAL A 485 16.13 -19.21 31.23
CA VAL A 485 14.67 -19.15 31.18
C VAL A 485 14.20 -19.15 29.72
N LYS A 486 13.39 -20.15 29.34
CA LYS A 486 12.88 -20.27 27.97
C LYS A 486 11.38 -20.31 27.93
N GLY A 487 10.82 -19.77 26.86
CA GLY A 487 9.37 -19.80 26.66
C GLY A 487 8.93 -19.12 25.39
N THR A 488 7.62 -18.93 25.28
CA THR A 488 6.97 -18.18 24.21
C THR A 488 6.09 -17.10 24.80
N ILE A 489 6.07 -15.93 24.18
CA ILE A 489 5.19 -14.83 24.56
C ILE A 489 4.48 -14.27 23.33
N ARG A 490 3.23 -13.87 23.52
CA ARG A 490 2.41 -13.16 22.55
C ARG A 490 1.50 -12.17 23.24
N GLY A 491 1.00 -11.19 22.52
CA GLY A 491 0.14 -10.19 23.11
C GLY A 491 -0.35 -9.18 22.11
N GLN A 492 -1.09 -8.20 22.61
CA GLN A 492 -1.68 -7.15 21.80
C GLN A 492 -1.67 -5.86 22.61
N VAL A 493 -1.07 -4.81 22.07
CA VAL A 493 -0.95 -3.49 22.67
C VAL A 493 -1.81 -2.51 21.90
N ASN A 494 -2.89 -2.03 22.50
CA ASN A 494 -3.67 -0.97 21.89
C ASN A 494 -2.89 0.35 21.82
N ILE A 495 -2.68 0.87 20.61
CA ILE A 495 -2.08 2.19 20.39
C ILE A 495 -3.21 3.23 20.43
N SER A 496 -3.18 4.14 21.40
CA SER A 496 -4.20 5.19 21.49
C SER A 496 -3.97 6.31 20.47
N ALA A 497 -5.01 6.56 19.67
CA ALA A 497 -5.27 7.67 18.75
C ALA A 497 -4.51 7.68 17.39
N LYS A 498 -5.32 7.57 16.32
CA LYS A 498 -4.97 7.84 14.92
C LYS A 498 -4.24 9.18 14.80
N SER A 499 -2.98 9.16 14.36
CA SER A 499 -2.22 10.35 14.02
C SER A 499 -2.23 10.59 12.50
N PHE A 500 -2.70 11.74 12.06
CA PHE A 500 -2.52 12.24 10.70
C PHE A 500 -1.10 12.77 10.57
N ASN A 501 -0.31 12.13 9.73
CA ASN A 501 1.14 12.32 9.65
C ASN A 501 1.62 12.69 8.24
N THR A 502 0.72 12.87 7.29
CA THR A 502 1.06 13.30 5.92
C THR A 502 0.70 14.77 5.68
N GLU A 503 1.43 15.44 4.79
CA GLU A 503 1.10 16.81 4.37
C GLU A 503 -0.23 16.89 3.61
N GLU A 504 -0.63 15.82 2.93
CA GLU A 504 -1.95 15.74 2.30
C GLU A 504 -3.04 15.80 3.37
N ASP A 505 -2.85 15.13 4.51
CA ASP A 505 -3.77 15.23 5.65
C ASP A 505 -3.78 16.66 6.20
N LEU A 506 -2.60 17.27 6.38
CA LEU A 506 -2.51 18.66 6.87
C LEU A 506 -3.20 19.63 5.89
N ALA A 507 -2.97 19.51 4.59
CA ALA A 507 -3.56 20.36 3.56
C ALA A 507 -5.08 20.19 3.53
N THR A 508 -5.56 18.95 3.56
CA THR A 508 -6.99 18.63 3.57
C THR A 508 -7.66 19.15 4.85
N ILE A 509 -7.06 18.91 6.02
CA ILE A 509 -7.58 19.39 7.30
C ILE A 509 -7.55 20.92 7.36
N THR A 510 -6.49 21.55 6.84
CA THR A 510 -6.42 23.02 6.72
C THR A 510 -7.55 23.55 5.85
N GLN A 511 -7.81 22.92 4.69
CA GLN A 511 -8.91 23.29 3.82
C GLN A 511 -10.26 23.15 4.55
N VAL A 512 -10.49 22.03 5.23
CA VAL A 512 -11.68 21.78 6.04
C VAL A 512 -11.86 22.85 7.12
N VAL A 513 -10.80 23.21 7.86
CA VAL A 513 -10.85 24.29 8.87
C VAL A 513 -11.20 25.63 8.23
N ASN A 514 -10.65 25.93 7.05
CA ASN A 514 -10.95 27.17 6.34
C ASN A 514 -12.40 27.24 5.87
N THR A 515 -13.02 26.09 5.49
CA THR A 515 -14.44 26.05 5.10
C THR A 515 -15.42 26.41 6.23
N LEU A 516 -14.97 26.41 7.50
CA LEU A 516 -15.80 26.85 8.63
C LEU A 516 -16.16 28.34 8.55
N PHE A 517 -15.42 29.13 7.76
CA PHE A 517 -15.51 30.58 7.72
C PHE A 517 -15.93 31.10 6.34
N ILE A 518 -16.82 32.09 6.31
CA ILE A 518 -17.01 32.98 5.14
C ILE A 518 -15.97 34.11 5.21
N THR A 519 -15.78 34.64 6.41
CA THR A 519 -14.75 35.64 6.76
C THR A 519 -14.21 35.29 8.15
N ASP A 520 -13.08 35.87 8.57
CA ASP A 520 -12.47 35.57 9.88
C ASP A 520 -13.37 35.91 11.09
N THR A 521 -14.45 36.67 10.88
CA THR A 521 -15.43 37.01 11.91
C THR A 521 -16.81 36.37 11.70
N GLN A 522 -17.01 35.66 10.59
CA GLN A 522 -18.31 35.08 10.22
C GLN A 522 -18.19 33.62 9.77
N LEU A 523 -18.87 32.72 10.50
CA LEU A 523 -18.99 31.32 10.14
C LEU A 523 -19.86 31.07 8.90
N ALA A 524 -19.52 30.03 8.15
CA ALA A 524 -20.34 29.49 7.07
C ALA A 524 -21.70 28.97 7.60
N PRO A 525 -22.79 29.02 6.80
CA PRO A 525 -24.10 28.52 7.25
C PRO A 525 -24.08 27.02 7.59
N THR A 526 -23.25 26.26 6.87
CA THR A 526 -23.00 24.82 7.03
C THR A 526 -22.16 24.48 8.26
N ALA A 527 -21.51 25.47 8.91
CA ALA A 527 -20.74 25.25 10.14
C ALA A 527 -21.66 25.08 11.35
N THR A 528 -22.17 23.85 11.54
CA THR A 528 -22.93 23.46 12.73
C THR A 528 -22.00 23.29 13.95
N ASP A 529 -22.57 23.31 15.16
CA ASP A 529 -21.77 23.09 16.39
C ASP A 529 -21.08 21.73 16.36
N TYR A 530 -21.82 20.70 15.93
CA TYR A 530 -21.30 19.36 15.73
C TYR A 530 -20.20 19.31 14.68
N TRP A 531 -20.36 19.98 13.54
CA TRP A 531 -19.32 19.99 12.50
C TRP A 531 -18.03 20.64 12.99
N ILE A 532 -18.11 21.74 13.74
CA ILE A 532 -16.93 22.37 14.36
C ILE A 532 -16.22 21.38 15.31
N ASP A 533 -16.98 20.59 16.07
CA ASP A 533 -16.43 19.57 16.96
C ASP A 533 -15.78 18.41 16.19
N GLN A 534 -16.36 17.98 15.06
CA GLN A 534 -15.75 16.99 14.19
C GLN A 534 -14.43 17.50 13.57
N VAL A 535 -14.40 18.75 13.13
CA VAL A 535 -13.16 19.39 12.63
C VAL A 535 -12.12 19.51 13.75
N TYR A 536 -12.53 19.79 14.99
CA TYR A 536 -11.63 19.77 16.14
C TYR A 536 -11.01 18.39 16.36
N LEU A 537 -11.80 17.31 16.28
CA LEU A 537 -11.27 15.95 16.38
C LEU A 537 -10.25 15.63 15.28
N LYS A 538 -10.48 16.12 14.05
CA LYS A 538 -9.51 15.98 12.94
C LYS A 538 -8.19 16.72 13.24
N VAL A 539 -8.27 17.96 13.71
CA VAL A 539 -7.09 18.73 14.10
C VAL A 539 -6.38 18.10 15.30
N LYS A 540 -7.12 17.59 16.30
CA LYS A 540 -6.56 16.89 17.47
C LYS A 540 -5.75 15.67 17.05
N ALA A 541 -6.19 14.98 16.00
CA ALA A 541 -5.53 13.82 15.41
C ALA A 541 -4.30 14.16 14.55
N LEU A 542 -3.98 15.42 14.24
CA LEU A 542 -2.69 15.75 13.59
C LEU A 542 -1.51 15.34 14.48
N SER A 543 -0.42 14.85 13.89
CA SER A 543 0.81 14.53 14.64
C SER A 543 1.39 15.80 15.29
N ASP A 544 1.60 15.77 16.62
CA ASP A 544 2.29 16.85 17.33
C ASP A 544 3.78 16.92 16.92
N ASP A 545 4.39 15.78 16.55
CA ASP A 545 5.80 15.69 16.17
C ASP A 545 6.06 16.24 14.75
N MET A 546 5.11 16.05 13.84
CA MET A 546 5.25 16.47 12.43
C MET A 546 4.70 17.87 12.17
N PHE A 547 3.61 18.25 12.84
CA PHE A 547 2.81 19.45 12.52
C PHE A 547 2.51 20.29 13.76
N GLY A 548 3.33 20.24 14.82
CA GLY A 548 3.03 20.90 16.09
C GLY A 548 2.63 22.38 15.96
N GLU A 549 3.36 23.14 15.14
CA GLU A 549 3.06 24.56 14.91
C GLU A 549 1.76 24.77 14.11
N GLU A 550 1.57 24.04 13.01
CA GLU A 550 0.39 24.14 12.16
C GLU A 550 -0.85 23.64 12.89
N LYS A 551 -0.73 22.55 13.63
CA LYS A 551 -1.76 22.00 14.50
C LYS A 551 -2.19 23.02 15.53
N ASP A 552 -1.28 23.74 16.17
CA ASP A 552 -1.63 24.78 17.12
C ASP A 552 -2.32 25.98 16.46
N LYS A 553 -1.87 26.41 15.27
CA LYS A 553 -2.55 27.45 14.47
C LYS A 553 -3.97 27.02 14.08
N LEU A 554 -4.14 25.78 13.63
CA LEU A 554 -5.45 25.21 13.29
C LEU A 554 -6.34 25.04 14.52
N ARG A 555 -5.80 24.59 15.66
CA ARG A 555 -6.52 24.52 16.94
C ARG A 555 -7.04 25.88 17.36
N GLN A 556 -6.20 26.92 17.27
CA GLN A 556 -6.63 28.30 17.58
C GLN A 556 -7.76 28.76 16.65
N ARG A 557 -7.67 28.44 15.36
CA ARG A 557 -8.70 28.78 14.37
C ARG A 557 -10.01 28.04 14.62
N VAL A 558 -9.97 26.74 14.95
CA VAL A 558 -11.17 25.96 15.31
C VAL A 558 -11.76 26.44 16.65
N ALA A 559 -10.93 26.76 17.64
CA ALA A 559 -11.37 27.35 18.90
C ALA A 559 -12.08 28.70 18.67
N ARG A 560 -11.57 29.52 17.74
CA ARG A 560 -12.22 30.76 17.33
C ARG A 560 -13.58 30.50 16.67
N ALA A 561 -13.68 29.48 15.81
CA ALA A 561 -14.97 29.08 15.23
C ALA A 561 -15.98 28.70 16.32
N LYS A 562 -15.57 27.89 17.30
CA LYS A 562 -16.40 27.50 18.44
C LYS A 562 -16.86 28.72 19.25
N GLN A 563 -15.98 29.68 19.53
CA GLN A 563 -16.34 30.93 20.21
C GLN A 563 -17.41 31.73 19.45
N ILE A 564 -17.25 31.90 18.13
CA ILE A 564 -18.23 32.62 17.30
C ILE A 564 -19.57 31.89 17.32
N ASN A 565 -19.57 30.55 17.25
CA ASN A 565 -20.79 29.75 17.32
C ASN A 565 -21.48 29.91 18.69
N MET A 566 -20.71 29.88 19.79
CA MET A 566 -21.24 30.10 21.14
C MET A 566 -21.86 31.49 21.32
N MET A 567 -21.26 32.54 20.75
CA MET A 567 -21.83 33.90 20.79
C MET A 567 -23.14 34.04 20.00
N LYS A 568 -23.30 33.25 18.93
CA LYS A 568 -24.55 33.19 18.15
C LYS A 568 -25.64 32.41 18.87
N ASN A 569 -25.27 31.40 19.66
CA ASN A 569 -26.21 30.54 20.36
C ASN A 569 -27.00 31.31 21.43
N LYS A 570 -28.32 31.08 21.48
CA LYS A 570 -29.22 31.72 22.45
C LYS A 570 -29.46 30.89 23.70
N LEU A 571 -29.09 29.61 23.66
CA LEU A 571 -29.09 28.73 24.82
C LEU A 571 -27.86 29.03 25.69
N VAL A 572 -28.06 29.05 26.99
CA VAL A 572 -26.99 29.16 27.98
C VAL A 572 -26.48 27.75 28.30
N GLY A 573 -25.16 27.55 28.28
CA GLY A 573 -24.58 26.23 28.50
C GLY A 573 -24.94 25.23 27.39
N SER A 574 -24.93 25.67 26.12
CA SER A 574 -25.43 24.90 24.97
C SER A 574 -24.73 23.57 24.70
N SER A 575 -23.46 23.43 25.10
CA SER A 575 -22.70 22.17 25.00
C SER A 575 -22.63 21.42 26.34
N PHE A 576 -23.60 21.66 27.24
CA PHE A 576 -23.70 21.09 28.59
C PHE A 576 -22.45 21.25 29.47
N GLN A 577 -21.56 22.19 29.11
CA GLN A 577 -20.41 22.59 29.93
C GLN A 577 -20.87 23.18 31.27
N SER A 578 -22.01 23.88 31.24
CA SER A 578 -22.77 24.29 32.42
C SER A 578 -24.22 23.86 32.26
N VAL A 579 -24.79 23.31 33.33
CA VAL A 579 -26.16 22.78 33.36
C VAL A 579 -27.11 23.63 34.20
N THR A 580 -26.64 24.75 34.73
CA THR A 580 -27.38 25.60 35.69
C THR A 580 -28.68 26.19 35.13
N HIS A 581 -28.82 26.27 33.81
CA HIS A 581 -29.99 26.80 33.12
C HIS A 581 -30.83 25.71 32.43
N TRP A 582 -30.41 24.45 32.55
CA TRP A 582 -31.14 23.30 32.06
C TRP A 582 -31.98 22.71 33.18
N GLN A 583 -33.20 22.32 32.85
CA GLN A 583 -34.08 21.57 33.72
C GLN A 583 -34.14 20.14 33.20
N PHE A 584 -33.83 19.18 34.08
CA PHE A 584 -33.79 17.76 33.76
C PHE A 584 -34.78 16.98 34.62
N SER A 585 -35.28 15.86 34.10
CA SER A 585 -35.90 14.83 34.96
C SER A 585 -34.83 14.08 35.77
N SER A 586 -35.24 13.31 36.79
CA SER A 586 -34.33 12.64 37.72
C SER A 586 -33.36 11.65 37.08
N ASP A 587 -33.73 11.10 35.92
CA ASP A 587 -33.06 9.94 35.32
C ASP A 587 -32.11 10.35 34.18
N VAL A 588 -31.97 11.64 33.89
CA VAL A 588 -31.09 12.14 32.83
C VAL A 588 -29.62 11.99 33.22
N ALA A 589 -28.82 11.39 32.34
CA ALA A 589 -27.38 11.27 32.52
C ALA A 589 -26.62 12.26 31.63
N LEU A 590 -25.58 12.86 32.20
CA LEU A 590 -24.58 13.67 31.48
C LEU A 590 -23.30 12.87 31.35
N LEU A 591 -22.93 12.55 30.11
CA LEU A 591 -21.77 11.72 29.82
C LEU A 591 -20.74 12.54 29.02
N ALA A 592 -19.50 12.05 29.01
CA ALA A 592 -18.38 12.57 28.22
C ALA A 592 -17.66 11.40 27.53
N ASP A 593 -16.60 11.71 26.77
CA ASP A 593 -15.70 10.71 26.16
C ASP A 593 -16.39 9.71 25.21
N ASN A 594 -17.31 10.21 24.38
CA ASN A 594 -17.96 9.41 23.34
C ASN A 594 -17.31 9.67 21.96
N PRO A 595 -17.01 8.64 21.15
CA PRO A 595 -16.41 8.81 19.83
C PRO A 595 -17.20 9.70 18.84
N LEU A 596 -18.52 9.83 19.01
CA LEU A 596 -19.38 10.74 18.23
C LEU A 596 -19.34 12.20 18.74
N PHE A 597 -19.07 12.42 20.03
CA PHE A 597 -19.21 13.73 20.67
C PHE A 597 -17.89 14.19 21.28
N ALA A 598 -17.31 15.29 20.79
CA ALA A 598 -16.07 15.84 21.33
C ALA A 598 -16.22 16.47 22.74
N GLY A 599 -17.45 16.64 23.23
CA GLY A 599 -17.78 17.24 24.51
C GLY A 599 -18.87 16.47 25.27
N LYS A 600 -19.41 17.10 26.32
CA LYS A 600 -20.50 16.50 27.10
C LYS A 600 -21.77 16.36 26.27
N TYR A 601 -22.49 15.26 26.48
CA TYR A 601 -23.78 14.99 25.85
C TYR A 601 -24.78 14.47 26.89
N VAL A 602 -26.05 14.53 26.52
CA VAL A 602 -27.17 14.13 27.37
C VAL A 602 -27.75 12.82 26.88
N VAL A 603 -28.01 11.92 27.83
CA VAL A 603 -28.76 10.69 27.61
C VAL A 603 -30.11 10.82 28.32
N LEU A 604 -31.18 10.70 27.55
CA LEU A 604 -32.55 10.65 28.04
C LEU A 604 -33.00 9.18 28.04
N PRO A 605 -33.00 8.48 29.18
CA PRO A 605 -33.47 7.10 29.22
C PRO A 605 -34.99 7.02 29.00
N PRO A 606 -35.52 5.91 28.47
CA PRO A 606 -36.95 5.71 28.38
C PRO A 606 -37.58 5.71 29.78
N SER A 607 -38.68 6.45 29.93
CA SER A 607 -39.45 6.48 31.18
C SER A 607 -40.39 5.29 31.26
N THR A 608 -40.53 4.71 32.45
CA THR A 608 -41.54 3.66 32.74
C THR A 608 -42.98 4.19 32.68
N TYR A 609 -43.16 5.51 32.78
CA TYR A 609 -44.47 6.18 32.73
C TYR A 609 -44.40 7.45 31.87
N PRO A 610 -44.31 7.32 30.53
CA PRO A 610 -44.05 8.46 29.63
C PRO A 610 -45.12 9.56 29.71
N ASP A 611 -46.39 9.21 29.91
CA ASP A 611 -47.50 10.17 29.95
C ASP A 611 -47.56 11.02 31.24
N THR A 612 -46.93 10.56 32.32
CA THR A 612 -47.02 11.23 33.65
C THR A 612 -45.67 11.60 34.25
N ARG A 613 -44.57 10.99 33.78
CA ARG A 613 -43.19 11.23 34.20
C ARG A 613 -42.23 11.09 33.01
N PRO A 614 -42.35 11.91 31.96
CA PRO A 614 -41.45 11.81 30.80
C PRO A 614 -40.00 12.12 31.20
N SER A 615 -39.05 11.53 30.47
CA SER A 615 -37.65 11.96 30.54
C SER A 615 -37.48 13.23 29.71
N TYR A 616 -37.07 14.33 30.35
CA TYR A 616 -36.99 15.62 29.68
C TYR A 616 -35.70 16.36 29.98
N ALA A 617 -35.28 17.16 29.01
CA ALA A 617 -34.29 18.21 29.15
C ALA A 617 -34.83 19.47 28.45
N TYR A 618 -35.06 20.54 29.20
CA TYR A 618 -35.54 21.79 28.59
C TYR A 618 -34.84 23.02 29.15
N GLN A 619 -34.88 24.09 28.36
CA GLN A 619 -34.37 25.40 28.75
C GLN A 619 -35.30 26.48 28.21
N LYS A 620 -35.62 27.47 29.05
CA LYS A 620 -36.33 28.68 28.63
C LYS A 620 -35.34 29.69 28.07
N VAL A 621 -35.56 30.15 26.84
CA VAL A 621 -34.81 31.26 26.26
C VAL A 621 -35.44 32.58 26.71
N ASP A 622 -34.62 33.50 27.22
CA ASP A 622 -35.08 34.83 27.63
C ASP A 622 -35.50 35.66 26.40
N GLU A 623 -36.69 36.25 26.48
CA GLU A 623 -37.28 37.07 25.42
C GLU A 623 -36.38 38.27 25.05
N SER A 624 -35.65 38.83 26.02
CA SER A 624 -34.71 39.94 25.79
C SER A 624 -33.53 39.57 24.87
N LYS A 625 -33.22 38.28 24.71
CA LYS A 625 -32.18 37.78 23.80
C LYS A 625 -32.70 37.58 22.37
N LEU A 626 -34.01 37.73 22.17
CA LEU A 626 -34.70 37.55 20.90
C LEU A 626 -34.97 38.91 20.24
N LYS A 627 -34.86 38.93 18.91
CA LYS A 627 -35.15 40.11 18.10
C LYS A 627 -36.60 40.05 17.58
N PRO A 628 -37.32 41.18 17.54
CA PRO A 628 -38.61 41.26 16.87
C PRO A 628 -38.51 40.83 15.40
N TYR A 629 -39.59 40.25 14.87
CA TYR A 629 -39.74 39.85 13.45
C TYR A 629 -38.60 38.97 12.90
N THR A 630 -37.94 38.20 13.76
CA THR A 630 -36.77 37.38 13.39
C THR A 630 -37.10 35.90 13.53
N ARG A 631 -36.79 35.11 12.51
CA ARG A 631 -36.87 33.64 12.56
C ARG A 631 -35.64 33.08 13.29
N TYR A 632 -35.86 32.15 14.21
CA TYR A 632 -34.82 31.41 14.91
C TYR A 632 -34.87 29.94 14.50
N ILE A 633 -33.72 29.28 14.58
CA ILE A 633 -33.56 27.86 14.23
C ILE A 633 -33.04 27.14 15.47
N VAL A 634 -33.70 26.03 15.82
CA VAL A 634 -33.22 25.07 16.82
C VAL A 634 -32.60 23.91 16.04
N ARG A 635 -31.35 23.56 16.35
CA ARG A 635 -30.62 22.45 15.72
C ARG A 635 -29.73 21.76 16.74
N GLY A 636 -29.50 20.47 16.55
CA GLY A 636 -28.62 19.63 17.37
C GLY A 636 -28.25 18.36 16.62
N PHE A 637 -27.37 17.55 17.19
CA PHE A 637 -27.00 16.24 16.65
C PHE A 637 -27.48 15.14 17.60
N ILE A 638 -28.14 14.12 17.06
CA ILE A 638 -28.71 13.00 17.80
C ILE A 638 -27.98 11.74 17.32
N GLY A 639 -27.19 11.11 18.20
CA GLY A 639 -26.49 9.87 17.86
C GLY A 639 -27.42 8.67 17.73
N GLN A 640 -28.50 8.65 18.52
CA GLN A 640 -29.57 7.66 18.50
C GLN A 640 -30.80 8.22 19.22
N ALA A 641 -31.99 7.89 18.73
CA ALA A 641 -33.26 8.18 19.41
C ALA A 641 -34.35 7.18 18.98
N GLN A 642 -35.21 6.85 19.93
CA GLN A 642 -36.47 6.16 19.67
C GLN A 642 -37.55 7.01 20.35
N ASP A 643 -38.52 7.51 19.58
CA ASP A 643 -39.64 8.31 20.06
C ASP A 643 -39.27 9.60 20.84
N LEU A 644 -38.20 10.30 20.42
CA LEU A 644 -37.77 11.56 21.04
C LEU A 644 -38.69 12.72 20.63
N ALA A 645 -39.46 13.26 21.56
CA ALA A 645 -40.26 14.47 21.33
C ALA A 645 -39.41 15.75 21.43
N LEU A 646 -39.38 16.53 20.35
CA LEU A 646 -38.80 17.87 20.29
C LEU A 646 -39.90 18.92 20.32
N MET A 647 -39.92 19.72 21.39
CA MET A 647 -40.93 20.74 21.62
C MET A 647 -40.32 22.15 21.64
N VAL A 648 -40.89 23.06 20.85
CA VAL A 648 -40.55 24.49 20.84
C VAL A 648 -41.83 25.31 20.90
N SER A 649 -42.04 26.05 21.98
CA SER A 649 -43.26 26.83 22.20
C SER A 649 -42.97 28.32 22.42
N ARG A 650 -43.74 29.19 21.75
CA ARG A 650 -43.74 30.65 21.97
C ARG A 650 -45.09 31.24 21.55
N TYR A 651 -45.67 32.10 22.38
CA TYR A 651 -46.96 32.78 22.11
C TYR A 651 -48.12 31.84 21.75
N GLY A 652 -48.20 30.68 22.41
CA GLY A 652 -49.25 29.68 22.15
C GLY A 652 -49.12 28.94 20.81
N LYS A 653 -48.03 29.16 20.05
CA LYS A 653 -47.65 28.33 18.91
C LYS A 653 -46.59 27.35 19.35
N GLU A 654 -46.80 26.08 19.03
CA GLU A 654 -45.95 24.98 19.42
C GLU A 654 -45.54 24.18 18.17
N ILE A 655 -44.25 23.91 18.08
CA ILE A 655 -43.71 22.86 17.21
C ILE A 655 -43.48 21.68 18.12
N ASP A 656 -44.22 20.60 17.87
CA ASP A 656 -44.07 19.30 18.53
C ASP A 656 -43.79 18.26 17.44
N THR A 657 -42.67 17.57 17.54
CA THR A 657 -42.23 16.58 16.55
C THR A 657 -41.55 15.42 17.25
N THR A 658 -41.97 14.21 16.90
CA THR A 658 -41.35 12.98 17.40
C THR A 658 -40.28 12.51 16.41
N LEU A 659 -39.08 12.24 16.91
CA LEU A 659 -37.92 11.83 16.13
C LEU A 659 -37.53 10.38 16.49
N THR A 660 -37.38 9.55 15.47
CA THR A 660 -36.74 8.24 15.58
C THR A 660 -35.49 8.25 14.73
N VAL A 661 -34.33 8.10 15.37
CA VAL A 661 -33.01 8.16 14.75
C VAL A 661 -32.29 6.84 15.04
N PRO A 662 -31.99 6.02 14.02
CA PRO A 662 -31.24 4.79 14.23
C PRO A 662 -29.84 5.10 14.78
N TYR A 663 -29.26 4.16 15.51
CA TYR A 663 -27.91 4.32 16.04
C TYR A 663 -26.92 4.57 14.91
N GLN A 664 -26.16 5.65 15.02
CA GLN A 664 -25.02 5.92 14.13
C GLN A 664 -23.72 5.48 14.79
N GLU A 665 -22.90 4.73 14.06
CA GLU A 665 -21.52 4.49 14.45
C GLU A 665 -20.69 5.76 14.26
N ALA A 666 -19.66 5.94 15.09
CA ALA A 666 -18.73 7.05 14.94
C ALA A 666 -18.02 6.96 13.59
N LEU A 667 -18.11 8.04 12.82
CA LEU A 667 -17.40 8.12 11.55
C LEU A 667 -15.90 7.99 11.80
N PRO A 668 -15.17 7.20 11.00
CA PRO A 668 -13.71 7.19 11.09
C PRO A 668 -13.21 8.61 10.83
N VAL A 669 -12.43 9.15 11.77
CA VAL A 669 -11.80 10.47 11.63
C VAL A 669 -10.91 10.38 10.39
N SER A 670 -11.34 10.98 9.29
CA SER A 670 -10.62 10.98 8.01
C SER A 670 -10.31 12.41 7.60
N PRO A 671 -9.26 12.64 6.79
CA PRO A 671 -8.87 13.99 6.41
C PRO A 671 -9.99 14.70 5.64
N GLY A 672 -10.61 13.99 4.68
CA GLY A 672 -11.51 14.57 3.68
C GLY A 672 -13.01 14.28 3.80
N SER A 673 -13.49 13.54 4.81
CA SER A 673 -14.94 13.22 4.89
C SER A 673 -15.84 14.46 4.91
N GLU A 674 -16.77 14.53 3.95
CA GLU A 674 -17.81 15.55 3.81
C GLU A 674 -19.04 15.27 4.68
N ILE A 675 -19.87 16.30 4.84
CA ILE A 675 -21.08 16.33 5.67
C ILE A 675 -22.11 15.33 5.12
N TYR A 676 -22.42 14.27 5.87
CA TYR A 676 -23.67 13.52 5.70
C TYR A 676 -24.78 14.27 6.43
N GLU A 677 -25.41 15.24 5.77
CA GLU A 677 -26.79 15.58 6.09
C GLU A 677 -27.64 14.43 5.55
N GLN A 678 -28.39 13.73 6.43
CA GLN A 678 -29.52 12.98 5.93
C GLN A 678 -30.40 13.95 5.15
N GLU A 679 -30.61 13.65 3.87
CA GLU A 679 -31.45 14.39 2.93
C GLU A 679 -32.90 14.49 3.46
N TYR A 680 -33.14 15.43 4.37
CA TYR A 680 -34.38 16.19 4.39
C TYR A 680 -34.10 17.56 3.77
N THR A 681 -33.85 17.42 2.46
CA THR A 681 -34.09 18.32 1.33
C THR A 681 -33.42 19.72 1.33
N GLN A 682 -32.34 19.82 0.55
CA GLN A 682 -32.01 21.06 -0.18
C GLN A 682 -33.23 21.66 -0.89
N GLU A 683 -34.21 20.82 -1.24
CA GLU A 683 -35.49 21.20 -1.80
C GLU A 683 -36.41 21.96 -0.82
N GLU A 684 -36.49 21.61 0.47
CA GLU A 684 -37.22 22.40 1.48
C GLU A 684 -36.49 23.68 1.82
N MET A 685 -35.15 23.68 1.87
CA MET A 685 -34.39 24.92 2.06
C MET A 685 -34.61 25.89 0.88
N LYS A 686 -34.58 25.39 -0.37
CA LYS A 686 -34.88 26.18 -1.57
C LYS A 686 -36.35 26.64 -1.60
N ARG A 687 -37.28 25.81 -1.13
CA ARG A 687 -38.70 26.16 -0.97
C ARG A 687 -38.91 27.22 0.12
N LEU A 688 -38.17 27.15 1.23
CA LEU A 688 -38.23 28.10 2.34
C LEU A 688 -37.57 29.44 1.98
N GLU A 689 -36.49 29.44 1.19
CA GLU A 689 -35.90 30.64 0.59
C GLU A 689 -36.87 31.30 -0.38
N GLY A 690 -37.54 30.53 -1.25
CA GLY A 690 -38.60 31.03 -2.12
C GLY A 690 -39.79 31.66 -1.37
N ILE A 691 -40.18 31.08 -0.23
CA ILE A 691 -41.21 31.64 0.66
C ILE A 691 -40.73 32.92 1.35
N ALA A 692 -39.47 32.99 1.77
CA ALA A 692 -38.90 34.18 2.38
C ALA A 692 -38.82 35.36 1.40
N ASP A 693 -38.47 35.09 0.14
CA ASP A 693 -38.42 36.08 -0.92
C ASP A 693 -39.82 36.60 -1.30
N ALA A 694 -40.83 35.70 -1.32
CA ALA A 694 -42.23 36.07 -1.51
C ALA A 694 -42.76 36.95 -0.35
N LEU A 695 -42.42 36.61 0.90
CA LEU A 695 -42.80 37.41 2.07
C LEU A 695 -42.13 38.79 2.07
N ASN A 696 -40.87 38.90 1.64
CA ASN A 696 -40.19 40.19 1.48
C ASN A 696 -40.86 41.05 0.40
N LYS A 697 -41.27 40.47 -0.72
CA LYS A 697 -42.02 41.18 -1.78
C LYS A 697 -43.38 41.66 -1.30
N ILE A 698 -44.12 40.83 -0.54
CA ILE A 698 -45.41 41.20 0.06
C ILE A 698 -45.23 42.32 1.09
N THR A 699 -44.19 42.25 1.93
CA THR A 699 -43.91 43.25 2.96
C THR A 699 -43.56 44.62 2.33
N ASN A 700 -42.78 44.61 1.24
CA ASN A 700 -42.45 45.81 0.49
C ASN A 700 -43.65 46.41 -0.27
N GLN A 701 -44.58 45.58 -0.75
CA GLN A 701 -45.84 46.07 -1.34
C GLN A 701 -46.82 46.62 -0.29
N CYS A 702 -46.88 46.02 0.91
CA CYS A 702 -47.69 46.54 2.01
C CYS A 702 -47.16 47.88 2.55
N TRP A 703 -45.84 48.08 2.52
CA TRP A 703 -45.22 49.38 2.85
C TRP A 703 -45.57 50.50 1.86
N TRP A 704 -45.92 50.16 0.62
CA TRP A 704 -46.35 51.13 -0.40
C TRP A 704 -47.84 51.50 -0.27
N LEU A 705 -48.65 50.64 0.35
CA LEU A 705 -50.07 50.89 0.65
C LEU A 705 -50.31 51.65 1.97
N LEU A 706 -49.30 51.74 2.84
CA LEU A 706 -49.33 52.48 4.11
C LEU A 706 -48.70 53.89 4.00
N LYS A 707 -48.23 54.27 2.82
CA LYS A 707 -47.85 55.63 2.44
C LYS A 707 -48.92 56.21 1.53
#